data_AF-A0A1Y4DL31-F1
#
_entry.id   AF-A0A1Y4DL31-F1
#
_cell.length_a   1.000
_cell.length_b   1.000
_cell.length_c   1.000
_cell.angle_alpha   90.00
_cell.angle_beta   90.00
_cell.angle_gamma   90.00
#
_symmetry.space_group_name_H-M   'P 1'
#
loop_
_entity.id
_entity.type
_entity.pdbx_description
1 polymer ?
#
loop_
_entity_poly.entity_id
_entity_poly.type
_entity_poly.pdbx_seq_one_letter_code
_entity_poly.pdbx_strand_id
1 'polypeptide(L)'
;MTEYSKNISFWSLLISKKIVIPIIQRDYAQGRIGKEYLRERFLGQLFDALQQQNTELVLDFVYGSVEKGVLYPLDGQQRLTTLWLLHWYLALCAGTLEEDKKVLQRFSYETRVSSRTFCQKLCEIDESYTPQKHGIAAFIRNQRWYYSAYEQDPTIQSMLRMLDGTNIKDSNATDITDGIEEYFININTEGKALELLEKLKDKEKAPIKFYLLNMEDKNMPLTDDLYIKMNARGKALTDFENFKADLLKYKVDDRKYLIPENDASEDSFRVLMDTRWTDIFWNFHSEEYRIDEIYMSFLNRFFLNWYIANTESKQKEIINDNLYKMLSATDKEEGKTDCHYQSITVYEPIFITDCIRVLTACLNNLCELYEEKDKQTIDELFRPYWKSDKQKSSNTPFYFIPRYETGNSPYTLTYPQQVVFHAICVYLSTCKKVELERLKDWIHFVWNMVENSDIDKVQSISAIRFFAKGINELPKLGDEAMLVNASDDITAYLSGIDESQIKDTFGRRQLLEEIAKAKQIMKAPDWKEKIYAAENFAFFKGAIAFLFTDGDGKTDWNNFDKKLETARLLFNKGGVQADQRVKALRTLYSYCDDFNSQFWRDAKIFNWSTETWKENILTKVNASNEYIYAKPVHHLLMGDAPSEEKKQDERLQLLANESFVTFLVKENKNNEDMYIRDPHNALYYCGRKYGVMLEHKMRDSYLNQLLDANKIELTDSNNRIADTGLFWGNFSINFIYHANGKDLHLQWYRQRNNREYDIYLMTEDWNYMRRTTKLENEQGDRQDFYCFNIEKPADGISYIEYFCQLVETEFKEFIENNNI
;
A
#
# COMPACT_ATOMS: atom_id res chain seq x y z
N MET A 1 -27.69 40.24 -3.55
CA MET A 1 -28.03 40.61 -2.16
C MET A 1 -29.54 40.66 -2.07
N THR A 2 -30.14 39.67 -1.41
CA THR A 2 -31.58 39.56 -1.20
C THR A 2 -32.02 40.49 -0.07
N GLU A 3 -33.24 41.04 -0.14
CA GLU A 3 -33.88 41.96 0.83
C GLU A 3 -34.02 41.44 2.28
N TYR A 4 -33.45 40.27 2.61
CA TYR A 4 -33.77 39.50 3.82
C TYR A 4 -32.62 39.38 4.85
N SER A 5 -31.43 39.93 4.57
CA SER A 5 -30.27 39.85 5.48
C SER A 5 -29.89 41.22 6.05
N LYS A 6 -29.96 41.39 7.37
CA LYS A 6 -29.47 42.62 8.04
C LYS A 6 -28.10 42.37 8.65
N ASN A 7 -27.11 43.18 8.29
CA ASN A 7 -25.79 43.16 8.93
C ASN A 7 -25.90 43.79 10.34
N ILE A 8 -25.49 43.07 11.38
CA ILE A 8 -25.63 43.48 12.78
C ILE A 8 -24.44 43.01 13.63
N SER A 9 -24.03 43.82 14.61
CA SER A 9 -23.01 43.43 15.60
C SER A 9 -23.61 42.61 16.74
N PHE A 10 -22.79 41.85 17.45
CA PHE A 10 -23.22 41.05 18.60
C PHE A 10 -23.89 41.90 19.69
N TRP A 11 -23.29 43.04 20.03
CA TRP A 11 -23.83 43.95 21.05
C TRP A 11 -25.19 44.54 20.65
N SER A 12 -25.30 44.98 19.40
CA SER A 12 -26.58 45.48 18.85
C SER A 12 -27.65 44.40 18.84
N LEU A 13 -27.28 43.15 18.55
CA LEU A 13 -28.19 42.02 18.61
C LEU A 13 -28.71 41.80 20.04
N LEU A 14 -27.83 41.78 21.06
CA LEU A 14 -28.23 41.61 22.46
C LEU A 14 -29.16 42.74 22.95
N ILE A 15 -28.94 43.98 22.52
CA ILE A 15 -29.84 45.10 22.84
C ILE A 15 -31.23 44.86 22.22
N SER A 16 -31.27 44.40 20.97
CA SER A 16 -32.53 44.21 20.23
C SER A 16 -33.34 42.99 20.69
N LYS A 17 -32.69 41.85 20.95
CA LYS A 17 -33.33 40.56 21.23
C LYS A 17 -32.58 39.85 22.36
N LYS A 18 -33.29 39.08 23.19
CA LYS A 18 -32.65 38.15 24.13
C LYS A 18 -32.19 36.92 23.35
N ILE A 19 -30.98 36.42 23.54
CA ILE A 19 -30.46 35.22 22.86
C ILE A 19 -30.50 34.05 23.84
N VAL A 20 -31.13 32.93 23.45
CA VAL A 20 -31.18 31.72 24.26
C VAL A 20 -30.80 30.52 23.41
N ILE A 21 -29.65 29.88 23.70
CA ILE A 21 -29.18 28.69 22.98
C ILE A 21 -30.12 27.51 23.30
N PRO A 22 -30.79 26.89 22.29
CA PRO A 22 -31.84 25.91 22.49
C PRO A 22 -31.32 24.49 22.78
N ILE A 23 -32.24 23.60 23.20
CA ILE A 23 -31.98 22.23 23.70
C ILE A 23 -31.34 21.30 22.66
N ILE A 24 -31.78 21.40 21.40
CA ILE A 24 -31.39 20.47 20.33
C ILE A 24 -29.91 20.59 19.93
N GLN A 25 -29.24 21.62 20.45
CA GLN A 25 -27.91 22.01 20.06
C GLN A 25 -26.83 21.39 20.95
N ARG A 26 -25.74 20.95 20.31
CA ARG A 26 -24.62 20.24 20.95
C ARG A 26 -23.81 21.16 21.88
N ASP A 27 -22.91 20.57 22.68
CA ASP A 27 -22.00 21.33 23.55
C ASP A 27 -21.25 22.44 22.78
N TYR A 28 -20.70 23.41 23.51
CA TYR A 28 -19.75 24.35 22.94
C TYR A 28 -18.50 23.60 22.44
N ALA A 29 -18.44 23.35 21.13
CA ALA A 29 -17.50 22.46 20.47
C ALA A 29 -16.20 23.15 20.08
N GLN A 30 -16.23 24.46 19.80
CA GLN A 30 -15.04 25.25 19.46
C GLN A 30 -14.01 25.26 20.60
N GLY A 31 -14.47 25.18 21.85
CA GLY A 31 -13.59 25.11 23.02
C GLY A 31 -13.17 23.68 23.43
N ARG A 32 -13.43 22.63 22.65
CA ARG A 32 -13.05 21.25 23.01
C ARG A 32 -11.54 21.01 22.87
N ILE A 33 -11.06 19.97 23.54
CA ILE A 33 -9.68 19.46 23.36
C ILE A 33 -9.50 19.00 21.90
N GLY A 34 -8.35 19.29 21.29
CA GLY A 34 -8.04 18.93 19.90
C GLY A 34 -8.55 19.96 18.88
N LYS A 35 -8.89 21.17 19.32
CA LYS A 35 -9.39 22.28 18.48
C LYS A 35 -8.53 23.55 18.61
N GLU A 36 -7.26 23.39 18.99
CA GLU A 36 -6.30 24.47 19.25
C GLU A 36 -6.10 25.34 18.01
N TYR A 37 -5.76 24.74 16.87
CA TYR A 37 -5.62 25.45 15.58
C TYR A 37 -6.91 26.13 15.11
N LEU A 38 -8.08 25.58 15.45
CA LEU A 38 -9.36 26.21 15.13
C LEU A 38 -9.56 27.47 15.97
N ARG A 39 -9.20 27.42 17.27
CA ARG A 39 -9.25 28.57 18.18
C ARG A 39 -8.24 29.64 17.79
N GLU A 40 -6.99 29.26 17.56
CA GLU A 40 -5.92 30.16 17.08
C GLU A 40 -6.38 30.91 15.82
N ARG A 41 -6.84 30.19 14.78
CA ARG A 41 -7.29 30.84 13.54
C ARG A 41 -8.47 31.79 13.78
N PHE A 42 -9.45 31.36 14.57
CA PHE A 42 -10.67 32.14 14.78
C PHE A 42 -10.43 33.36 15.68
N LEU A 43 -9.74 33.20 16.81
CA LEU A 43 -9.39 34.29 17.70
C LEU A 43 -8.41 35.27 17.03
N GLY A 44 -7.43 34.76 16.26
CA GLY A 44 -6.55 35.59 15.43
C GLY A 44 -7.34 36.52 14.52
N GLN A 45 -8.32 35.99 13.77
CA GLN A 45 -9.20 36.82 12.93
C GLN A 45 -9.96 37.90 13.73
N LEU A 46 -10.49 37.56 14.91
CA LEU A 46 -11.21 38.51 15.76
C LEU A 46 -10.30 39.63 16.26
N PHE A 47 -9.10 39.28 16.76
CA PHE A 47 -8.16 40.24 17.31
C PHE A 47 -7.49 41.09 16.21
N ASP A 48 -7.24 40.54 15.03
CA ASP A 48 -6.78 41.30 13.86
C ASP A 48 -7.79 42.36 13.44
N ALA A 49 -9.08 41.99 13.36
CA ALA A 49 -10.16 42.93 13.05
C ALA A 49 -10.32 44.02 14.11
N LEU A 50 -10.01 43.73 15.37
CA LEU A 50 -10.05 44.70 16.46
C LEU A 50 -8.88 45.69 16.46
N GLN A 51 -7.72 45.29 15.91
CA GLN A 51 -6.50 46.09 15.88
C GLN A 51 -6.37 46.96 14.63
N GLN A 52 -6.80 46.45 13.47
CA GLN A 52 -6.66 47.16 12.19
C GLN A 52 -7.73 48.26 12.03
N GLN A 53 -7.32 49.44 11.56
CA GLN A 53 -8.27 50.50 11.22
C GLN A 53 -8.97 50.17 9.87
N ASN A 54 -10.31 50.15 9.88
CA ASN A 54 -11.20 49.96 8.71
C ASN A 54 -11.33 48.54 8.13
N THR A 55 -10.97 47.49 8.86
CA THR A 55 -11.23 46.10 8.43
C THR A 55 -12.53 45.59 9.07
N GLU A 56 -13.63 45.54 8.32
CA GLU A 56 -14.88 44.91 8.79
C GLU A 56 -14.79 43.39 8.58
N LEU A 57 -14.87 42.64 9.67
CA LEU A 57 -14.94 41.18 9.68
C LEU A 57 -16.42 40.75 9.78
N VAL A 58 -16.90 40.12 8.71
CA VAL A 58 -18.26 39.57 8.65
C VAL A 58 -18.22 38.06 8.89
N LEU A 59 -18.71 37.61 10.06
CA LEU A 59 -18.64 36.24 10.57
C LEU A 59 -19.76 35.32 10.04
N ASP A 60 -20.14 35.50 8.78
CA ASP A 60 -21.26 34.83 8.10
C ASP A 60 -22.63 35.06 8.74
N PHE A 61 -23.57 34.12 8.57
CA PHE A 61 -24.98 34.26 8.97
C PHE A 61 -25.23 33.79 10.41
N VAL A 62 -26.23 34.41 11.04
CA VAL A 62 -26.88 33.95 12.27
C VAL A 62 -28.38 33.92 12.00
N TYR A 63 -29.03 32.80 12.28
CA TYR A 63 -30.48 32.67 12.08
C TYR A 63 -31.10 31.75 13.12
N GLY A 64 -32.39 31.95 13.38
CA GLY A 64 -33.10 31.25 14.44
C GLY A 64 -34.55 31.68 14.54
N SER A 65 -35.34 30.93 15.31
CA SER A 65 -36.72 31.31 15.59
C SER A 65 -36.75 32.49 16.57
N VAL A 66 -37.71 33.38 16.37
CA VAL A 66 -37.91 34.55 17.24
C VAL A 66 -39.29 34.44 17.87
N GLU A 67 -39.33 34.22 19.18
CA GLU A 67 -40.57 34.15 19.95
C GLU A 67 -40.56 35.21 21.04
N LYS A 68 -41.57 36.10 21.04
CA LYS A 68 -41.77 37.13 22.09
C LYS A 68 -40.50 37.94 22.41
N GLY A 69 -39.72 38.30 21.39
CA GLY A 69 -38.47 39.09 21.55
C GLY A 69 -37.24 38.27 21.99
N VAL A 70 -37.35 36.95 22.04
CA VAL A 70 -36.25 36.00 22.29
C VAL A 70 -35.87 35.32 20.98
N LEU A 71 -34.59 35.37 20.63
CA LEU A 71 -33.98 34.64 19.52
C LEU A 71 -33.42 33.31 20.04
N TYR A 72 -33.88 32.23 19.42
CA TYR A 72 -33.34 30.88 19.60
C TYR A 72 -32.52 30.54 18.36
N PRO A 73 -31.18 30.75 18.39
CA PRO A 73 -30.34 30.50 17.23
C PRO A 73 -30.38 29.02 16.88
N LEU A 74 -30.57 28.74 15.60
CA LEU A 74 -30.43 27.41 15.01
C LEU A 74 -29.02 27.22 14.45
N ASP A 75 -28.43 28.30 13.92
CA ASP A 75 -27.02 28.35 13.56
C ASP A 75 -26.34 29.62 14.11
N GLY A 76 -25.01 29.58 14.23
CA GLY A 76 -24.18 30.67 14.74
C GLY A 76 -23.94 30.63 16.24
N GLN A 77 -24.52 29.68 16.97
CA GLN A 77 -24.41 29.54 18.42
C GLN A 77 -22.98 29.49 18.97
N GLN A 78 -22.06 28.84 18.26
CA GLN A 78 -20.67 28.70 18.68
C GLN A 78 -19.98 30.07 18.59
N ARG A 79 -20.13 30.75 17.45
CA ARG A 79 -19.67 32.13 17.21
C ARG A 79 -20.26 33.11 18.24
N LEU A 80 -21.56 33.04 18.49
CA LEU A 80 -22.24 33.88 19.48
C LEU A 80 -21.70 33.62 20.91
N THR A 81 -21.40 32.38 21.25
CA THR A 81 -20.80 32.02 22.55
C THR A 81 -19.38 32.57 22.67
N THR A 82 -18.54 32.45 21.65
CA THR A 82 -17.18 33.04 21.65
C THR A 82 -17.22 34.56 21.75
N LEU A 83 -18.11 35.21 20.99
CA LEU A 83 -18.28 36.66 21.05
C LEU A 83 -18.77 37.09 22.43
N TRP A 84 -19.72 36.37 23.03
CA TRP A 84 -20.16 36.64 24.40
C TRP A 84 -19.00 36.55 25.41
N LEU A 85 -18.18 35.49 25.32
CA LEU A 85 -17.01 35.31 26.19
C LEU A 85 -15.99 36.44 26.01
N LEU A 86 -15.75 36.88 24.77
CA LEU A 86 -14.85 37.99 24.46
C LEU A 86 -15.36 39.31 25.07
N HIS A 87 -16.64 39.64 24.91
CA HIS A 87 -17.22 40.87 25.47
C HIS A 87 -17.22 40.82 27.00
N TRP A 88 -17.53 39.66 27.59
CA TRP A 88 -17.49 39.46 29.03
C TRP A 88 -16.06 39.63 29.59
N TYR A 89 -15.07 39.00 28.94
CA TYR A 89 -13.67 39.07 29.37
C TYR A 89 -13.15 40.51 29.32
N LEU A 90 -13.41 41.23 28.23
CA LEU A 90 -13.01 42.63 28.11
C LEU A 90 -13.71 43.54 29.13
N ALA A 91 -14.99 43.31 29.44
CA ALA A 91 -15.71 44.06 30.48
C ALA A 91 -15.17 43.78 31.90
N LEU A 92 -14.76 42.55 32.18
CA LEU A 92 -14.10 42.18 33.43
C LEU A 92 -12.74 42.90 33.56
N CYS A 93 -11.91 42.87 32.51
CA CYS A 93 -10.61 43.54 32.50
C CYS A 93 -10.71 45.08 32.50
N ALA A 94 -11.77 45.65 31.93
CA ALA A 94 -12.03 47.09 31.92
C ALA A 94 -12.65 47.61 33.23
N GLY A 95 -13.10 46.72 34.13
CA GLY A 95 -13.82 47.10 35.35
C GLY A 95 -15.23 47.63 35.12
N THR A 96 -15.80 47.48 33.91
CA THR A 96 -17.14 47.96 33.53
C THR A 96 -18.22 46.88 33.62
N LEU A 97 -17.88 45.70 34.15
CA LEU A 97 -18.78 44.54 34.16
C LEU A 97 -20.14 44.86 34.80
N GLU A 98 -20.20 45.64 35.87
CA GLU A 98 -21.47 46.00 36.53
C GLU A 98 -22.36 46.90 35.64
N GLU A 99 -21.78 47.74 34.79
CA GLU A 99 -22.50 48.56 33.81
C GLU A 99 -23.03 47.70 32.65
N ASP A 100 -22.20 46.75 32.19
CA ASP A 100 -22.45 45.91 31.03
C ASP A 100 -23.31 44.67 31.32
N LYS A 101 -23.40 44.27 32.59
CA LYS A 101 -24.11 43.10 33.10
C LYS A 101 -25.54 42.99 32.58
N LYS A 102 -26.29 44.11 32.55
CA LYS A 102 -27.69 44.13 32.09
C LYS A 102 -27.83 43.69 30.63
N VAL A 103 -26.85 43.99 29.78
CA VAL A 103 -26.84 43.59 28.36
C VAL A 103 -26.32 42.17 28.21
N LEU A 104 -25.22 41.82 28.87
CA LEU A 104 -24.61 40.48 28.81
C LEU A 104 -25.54 39.37 29.34
N GLN A 105 -26.36 39.66 30.35
CA GLN A 105 -27.37 38.73 30.90
C GLN A 105 -28.53 38.43 29.93
N ARG A 106 -28.61 39.14 28.79
CA ARG A 106 -29.56 38.83 27.72
C ARG A 106 -29.10 37.66 26.84
N PHE A 107 -27.93 37.08 27.09
CA PHE A 107 -27.46 35.82 26.53
C PHE A 107 -27.63 34.68 27.55
N SER A 108 -28.19 33.54 27.16
CA SER A 108 -28.41 32.41 28.06
C SER A 108 -28.53 31.05 27.35
N TYR A 109 -28.66 29.97 28.12
CA TYR A 109 -28.88 28.58 27.65
C TYR A 109 -30.24 28.06 28.15
N GLU A 110 -30.95 27.23 27.36
CA GLU A 110 -32.35 26.84 27.64
C GLU A 110 -32.56 25.67 28.65
N THR A 111 -31.78 24.60 28.61
CA THR A 111 -32.03 23.43 29.48
C THR A 111 -30.82 22.96 30.26
N ARG A 112 -29.63 23.48 29.98
CA ARG A 112 -28.44 23.25 30.81
C ARG A 112 -28.44 24.21 31.98
N VAL A 113 -29.05 23.79 33.08
CA VAL A 113 -29.14 24.57 34.31
C VAL A 113 -27.73 25.00 34.76
N SER A 114 -26.73 24.12 34.64
CA SER A 114 -25.32 24.42 34.91
C SER A 114 -24.76 25.54 34.03
N SER A 115 -24.80 25.42 32.70
CA SER A 115 -24.24 26.44 31.79
C SER A 115 -25.01 27.78 31.88
N ARG A 116 -26.33 27.74 32.07
CA ARG A 116 -27.16 28.94 32.33
C ARG A 116 -26.71 29.66 33.59
N THR A 117 -26.64 28.91 34.71
CA THR A 117 -26.27 29.47 36.01
C THR A 117 -24.84 29.99 35.97
N PHE A 118 -23.94 29.28 35.28
CA PHE A 118 -22.56 29.69 35.06
C PHE A 118 -22.46 31.04 34.34
N CYS A 119 -23.12 31.22 33.19
CA CYS A 119 -23.12 32.51 32.48
C CYS A 119 -23.69 33.65 33.32
N GLN A 120 -24.74 33.40 34.12
CA GLN A 120 -25.30 34.40 35.04
C GLN A 120 -24.29 34.79 36.12
N LYS A 121 -23.64 33.79 36.73
CA LYS A 121 -22.65 33.98 37.79
C LYS A 121 -21.38 34.67 37.32
N LEU A 122 -20.94 34.43 36.08
CA LEU A 122 -19.85 35.18 35.45
C LEU A 122 -20.16 36.68 35.37
N CYS A 123 -21.40 37.07 35.10
CA CYS A 123 -21.81 38.48 35.11
C CYS A 123 -22.02 39.07 36.53
N GLU A 124 -21.94 38.26 37.58
CA GLU A 124 -22.10 38.69 38.98
C GLU A 124 -20.76 38.89 39.72
N ILE A 125 -19.62 38.65 39.04
CA ILE A 125 -18.30 38.88 39.62
C ILE A 125 -18.11 40.39 39.89
N ASP A 126 -17.78 40.72 41.13
CA ASP A 126 -17.48 42.08 41.62
C ASP A 126 -15.97 42.27 41.92
N GLU A 127 -15.20 41.19 41.90
CA GLU A 127 -13.76 41.18 42.10
C GLU A 127 -13.02 41.67 40.85
N SER A 128 -12.06 42.59 41.02
CA SER A 128 -11.20 43.04 39.92
C SER A 128 -10.25 41.93 39.48
N TYR A 129 -10.09 41.75 38.17
CA TYR A 129 -9.19 40.76 37.59
C TYR A 129 -8.04 41.44 36.83
N THR A 130 -6.81 41.01 37.10
CA THR A 130 -5.62 41.42 36.36
C THR A 130 -5.20 40.28 35.41
N PRO A 131 -5.17 40.51 34.08
CA PRO A 131 -4.77 39.50 33.11
C PRO A 131 -3.37 38.95 33.35
N GLN A 132 -3.26 37.63 33.36
CA GLN A 132 -2.01 36.88 33.48
C GLN A 132 -2.14 35.60 32.66
N LYS A 133 -1.05 35.09 32.06
CA LYS A 133 -1.16 33.94 31.14
C LYS A 133 -1.75 32.72 31.86
N HIS A 134 -2.83 32.15 31.32
CA HIS A 134 -3.63 31.05 31.91
C HIS A 134 -4.14 31.35 33.34
N GLY A 135 -4.48 32.61 33.61
CA GLY A 135 -4.97 33.06 34.91
C GLY A 135 -6.48 33.03 35.04
N ILE A 136 -7.20 33.22 33.93
CA ILE A 136 -8.64 33.49 33.97
C ILE A 136 -9.43 32.26 34.41
N ALA A 137 -9.04 31.06 33.97
CA ALA A 137 -9.74 29.86 34.43
C ALA A 137 -9.48 29.58 35.92
N ALA A 138 -8.27 29.86 36.42
CA ALA A 138 -7.97 29.73 37.85
C ALA A 138 -8.75 30.77 38.68
N PHE A 139 -8.85 32.01 38.20
CA PHE A 139 -9.64 33.07 38.83
C PHE A 139 -11.13 32.69 38.93
N ILE A 140 -11.72 32.17 37.84
CA ILE A 140 -13.13 31.73 37.83
C ILE A 140 -13.33 30.54 38.79
N ARG A 141 -12.40 29.57 38.82
CA ARG A 141 -12.49 28.40 39.71
C ARG A 141 -12.38 28.76 41.19
N ASN A 142 -11.74 29.88 41.53
CA ASN A 142 -11.60 30.36 42.90
C ASN A 142 -12.82 31.14 43.41
N GLN A 143 -13.84 31.35 42.58
CA GLN A 143 -15.06 32.04 42.98
C GLN A 143 -15.90 31.19 43.95
N ARG A 144 -16.48 31.82 44.98
CA ARG A 144 -17.26 31.13 46.03
C ARG A 144 -18.47 30.33 45.50
N TRP A 145 -18.96 30.68 44.33
CA TRP A 145 -20.11 30.05 43.68
C TRP A 145 -19.71 28.94 42.69
N TYR A 146 -18.41 28.74 42.43
CA TYR A 146 -17.93 27.74 41.50
C TYR A 146 -17.83 26.36 42.18
N TYR A 147 -18.79 25.48 41.90
CA TYR A 147 -18.88 24.14 42.48
C TYR A 147 -18.37 23.06 41.52
N SER A 148 -18.00 21.89 42.08
CA SER A 148 -17.49 20.74 41.31
C SER A 148 -18.42 20.25 40.19
N ALA A 149 -19.72 20.51 40.29
CA ALA A 149 -20.68 20.20 39.23
C ALA A 149 -20.36 20.91 37.89
N TYR A 150 -19.73 22.09 37.93
CA TYR A 150 -19.31 22.80 36.72
C TYR A 150 -18.11 22.15 36.01
N GLU A 151 -17.30 21.38 36.74
CA GLU A 151 -16.20 20.61 36.12
C GLU A 151 -16.71 19.46 35.25
N GLN A 152 -17.93 18.99 35.50
CA GLN A 152 -18.57 17.91 34.76
C GLN A 152 -19.37 18.39 33.54
N ASP A 153 -19.54 19.71 33.35
CA ASP A 153 -20.27 20.26 32.20
C ASP A 153 -19.31 20.52 31.02
N PRO A 154 -19.44 19.79 29.89
CA PRO A 154 -18.55 19.93 28.74
C PRO A 154 -18.54 21.33 28.13
N THR A 155 -19.67 22.04 28.20
CA THR A 155 -19.78 23.41 27.67
C THR A 155 -19.00 24.38 28.53
N ILE A 156 -19.08 24.26 29.86
CA ILE A 156 -18.31 25.10 30.79
C ILE A 156 -16.81 24.85 30.62
N GLN A 157 -16.40 23.59 30.52
CA GLN A 157 -15.01 23.24 30.25
C GLN A 157 -14.49 23.85 28.94
N SER A 158 -15.33 23.85 27.90
CA SER A 158 -15.00 24.50 26.63
C SER A 158 -14.98 26.03 26.71
N MET A 159 -15.85 26.65 27.51
CA MET A 159 -15.82 28.11 27.74
C MET A 159 -14.54 28.51 28.48
N LEU A 160 -14.16 27.77 29.52
CA LEU A 160 -12.93 28.01 30.27
C LEU A 160 -11.70 27.86 29.36
N ARG A 161 -11.63 26.82 28.53
CA ARG A 161 -10.51 26.66 27.57
C ARG A 161 -10.47 27.76 26.52
N MET A 162 -11.62 28.23 26.02
CA MET A 162 -11.65 29.35 25.07
C MET A 162 -11.15 30.66 25.72
N LEU A 163 -11.43 30.87 27.00
CA LEU A 163 -10.93 32.02 27.74
C LEU A 163 -9.43 31.92 28.03
N ASP A 164 -8.99 30.76 28.52
CA ASP A 164 -7.68 30.55 29.15
C ASP A 164 -6.59 30.11 28.16
N GLY A 165 -6.94 29.37 27.12
CA GLY A 165 -6.00 28.72 26.20
C GLY A 165 -5.46 27.38 26.71
N THR A 166 -4.48 26.84 26.00
CA THR A 166 -3.80 25.57 26.28
C THR A 166 -2.29 25.74 26.17
N ASN A 167 -1.52 24.79 26.72
CA ASN A 167 -0.04 24.78 26.61
C ASN A 167 0.45 23.84 25.48
N ILE A 168 -0.32 23.72 24.39
CA ILE A 168 -0.03 22.77 23.31
C ILE A 168 0.94 23.42 22.33
N LYS A 169 2.01 22.68 21.98
CA LYS A 169 3.06 23.15 21.09
C LYS A 169 2.85 22.70 19.64
N ASP A 170 3.20 23.56 18.70
CA ASP A 170 3.27 23.25 17.27
C ASP A 170 4.48 22.37 16.92
N SER A 171 4.62 22.02 15.64
CA SER A 171 5.75 21.21 15.13
C SER A 171 7.13 21.84 15.33
N ASN A 172 7.19 23.13 15.64
CA ASN A 172 8.41 23.89 15.93
C ASN A 172 8.63 24.08 17.44
N ALA A 173 7.91 23.34 18.29
CA ALA A 173 7.94 23.43 19.74
C ALA A 173 7.51 24.80 20.31
N THR A 174 6.75 25.59 19.55
CA THR A 174 6.21 26.90 19.94
C THR A 174 4.78 26.72 20.44
N ASP A 175 4.44 27.38 21.54
CA ASP A 175 3.10 27.32 22.14
C ASP A 175 2.06 27.98 21.22
N ILE A 176 0.97 27.27 20.92
CA ILE A 176 -0.10 27.76 20.07
C ILE A 176 -0.92 28.76 20.88
N THR A 177 -1.02 30.01 20.41
CA THR A 177 -1.85 31.03 21.07
C THR A 177 -3.32 30.74 20.76
N ASP A 178 -4.05 30.17 21.70
CA ASP A 178 -5.39 29.63 21.45
C ASP A 178 -6.44 30.00 22.52
N GLY A 179 -6.08 30.87 23.47
CA GLY A 179 -6.98 31.50 24.45
C GLY A 179 -7.22 32.99 24.24
N ILE A 180 -8.42 33.48 24.57
CA ILE A 180 -8.75 34.91 24.54
C ILE A 180 -7.78 35.73 25.41
N GLU A 181 -7.45 35.23 26.61
CA GLU A 181 -6.51 35.86 27.51
C GLU A 181 -5.10 35.98 26.91
N GLU A 182 -4.63 34.95 26.21
CA GLU A 182 -3.30 34.96 25.59
C GLU A 182 -3.21 36.00 24.48
N TYR A 183 -4.22 36.07 23.62
CA TYR A 183 -4.33 37.12 22.60
C TYR A 183 -4.42 38.51 23.21
N PHE A 184 -5.18 38.67 24.30
CA PHE A 184 -5.30 39.95 24.97
C PHE A 184 -3.97 40.39 25.60
N ILE A 185 -3.26 39.50 26.30
CA ILE A 185 -1.95 39.80 26.91
C ILE A 185 -0.94 40.29 25.86
N ASN A 186 -0.92 39.69 24.67
CA ASN A 186 -0.03 40.10 23.58
C ASN A 186 -0.22 41.56 23.14
N ILE A 187 -1.38 42.16 23.41
CA ILE A 187 -1.72 43.54 23.04
C ILE A 187 -2.08 44.41 24.24
N ASN A 188 -1.91 43.92 25.47
CA ASN A 188 -2.42 44.57 26.66
C ASN A 188 -1.56 45.80 27.03
N THR A 189 -2.15 46.98 26.86
CA THR A 189 -1.65 48.25 27.41
C THR A 189 -2.70 48.84 28.36
N GLU A 190 -2.29 49.74 29.26
CA GLU A 190 -3.21 50.40 30.18
C GLU A 190 -4.39 51.05 29.42
N GLY A 191 -5.63 50.75 29.82
CA GLY A 191 -6.85 51.23 29.16
C GLY A 191 -7.27 50.49 27.88
N LYS A 192 -6.50 49.50 27.40
CA LYS A 192 -6.78 48.82 26.13
C LYS A 192 -8.06 47.97 26.14
N ALA A 193 -8.36 47.32 27.27
CA ALA A 193 -9.59 46.55 27.43
C ALA A 193 -10.84 47.40 27.17
N LEU A 194 -10.88 48.61 27.75
CA LEU A 194 -11.97 49.56 27.59
C LEU A 194 -12.06 50.05 26.13
N GLU A 195 -10.94 50.37 25.49
CA GLU A 195 -10.91 50.79 24.08
C GLU A 195 -11.50 49.72 23.15
N LEU A 196 -11.07 48.46 23.30
CA LEU A 196 -11.55 47.34 22.48
C LEU A 196 -13.03 47.04 22.72
N LEU A 197 -13.46 47.13 23.98
CA LEU A 197 -14.86 46.93 24.34
C LEU A 197 -15.76 48.01 23.75
N GLU A 198 -15.39 49.29 23.85
CA GLU A 198 -16.18 50.39 23.27
C GLU A 198 -16.26 50.28 21.74
N LYS A 199 -15.20 49.82 21.06
CA LYS A 199 -15.23 49.49 19.63
C LYS A 199 -16.24 48.39 19.29
N LEU A 200 -16.31 47.35 20.11
CA LEU A 200 -17.27 46.25 19.93
C LEU A 200 -18.72 46.67 20.21
N LYS A 201 -18.93 47.64 21.10
CA LYS A 201 -20.24 48.18 21.48
C LYS A 201 -20.79 49.19 20.47
N ASP A 202 -19.96 49.77 19.61
CA ASP A 202 -20.38 50.76 18.61
C ASP A 202 -21.46 50.19 17.68
N LYS A 203 -22.53 50.96 17.43
CA LYS A 203 -23.69 50.50 16.65
C LYS A 203 -23.42 50.42 15.15
N GLU A 204 -22.57 51.31 14.62
CA GLU A 204 -22.36 51.48 13.18
C GLU A 204 -20.98 50.99 12.75
N LYS A 205 -19.97 51.24 13.59
CA LYS A 205 -18.54 51.01 13.31
C LYS A 205 -17.95 49.79 14.03
N ALA A 206 -18.79 48.94 14.65
CA ALA A 206 -18.30 47.70 15.23
C ALA A 206 -17.56 46.88 14.15
N PRO A 207 -16.28 46.49 14.39
CA PRO A 207 -15.46 45.83 13.38
C PRO A 207 -15.91 44.39 13.11
N ILE A 208 -16.67 43.79 14.03
CA ILE A 208 -17.13 42.40 13.93
C ILE A 208 -18.66 42.39 13.80
N LYS A 209 -19.15 41.91 12.65
CA LYS A 209 -20.58 41.82 12.37
C LYS A 209 -20.95 40.47 11.75
N PHE A 210 -22.25 40.20 11.62
CA PHE A 210 -22.78 39.02 10.96
C PHE A 210 -24.14 39.32 10.32
N TYR A 211 -24.53 38.50 9.35
CA TYR A 211 -25.81 38.63 8.68
C TYR A 211 -26.92 37.94 9.49
N LEU A 212 -27.82 38.72 10.09
CA LEU A 212 -29.02 38.18 10.73
C LEU A 212 -30.11 37.91 9.70
N LEU A 213 -30.54 36.66 9.58
CA LEU A 213 -31.73 36.28 8.79
C LEU A 213 -32.93 36.16 9.73
N ASN A 214 -33.96 36.99 9.52
CA ASN A 214 -35.19 36.95 10.31
C ASN A 214 -36.15 35.91 9.72
N MET A 215 -36.37 34.81 10.45
CA MET A 215 -37.28 33.71 10.08
C MET A 215 -38.76 34.00 10.46
N GLU A 216 -39.22 35.26 10.37
CA GLU A 216 -40.60 35.63 10.75
C GLU A 216 -41.66 35.19 9.72
N ASP A 217 -41.25 34.80 8.51
CA ASP A 217 -42.14 34.24 7.48
C ASP A 217 -42.32 32.73 7.64
N LYS A 218 -43.57 32.32 7.87
CA LYS A 218 -44.02 30.93 8.12
C LYS A 218 -43.81 29.94 6.98
N ASN A 219 -43.14 30.33 5.90
CA ASN A 219 -42.93 29.52 4.69
C ASN A 219 -41.48 29.03 4.52
N MET A 220 -40.64 29.13 5.55
CA MET A 220 -39.28 28.56 5.51
C MET A 220 -39.18 27.30 6.38
N PRO A 221 -38.96 26.11 5.80
CA PRO A 221 -38.62 24.92 6.56
C PRO A 221 -37.22 25.07 7.16
N LEU A 222 -37.13 25.02 8.48
CA LEU A 222 -35.90 25.09 9.26
C LEU A 222 -35.31 23.68 9.42
N THR A 223 -34.00 23.49 9.17
CA THR A 223 -32.95 23.16 10.18
C THR A 223 -31.73 22.41 9.60
N ASP A 224 -30.55 23.01 9.86
CA ASP A 224 -29.36 22.43 10.51
C ASP A 224 -28.24 21.67 9.75
N ASP A 225 -27.81 22.11 8.56
CA ASP A 225 -26.39 21.98 8.14
C ASP A 225 -26.06 22.82 6.88
N LEU A 226 -26.10 24.15 6.94
CA LEU A 226 -25.69 25.01 5.80
C LEU A 226 -24.18 25.31 5.75
N TYR A 227 -23.34 24.32 6.11
CA TYR A 227 -22.04 24.10 5.44
C TYR A 227 -21.93 22.70 4.85
N ILE A 228 -23.09 22.09 4.61
CA ILE A 228 -23.26 21.24 3.47
C ILE A 228 -23.58 22.21 2.33
N LYS A 229 -22.66 22.43 1.40
CA LYS A 229 -23.11 22.88 0.07
C LYS A 229 -24.19 21.83 -0.29
N MET A 230 -25.42 22.21 -0.61
CA MET A 230 -26.48 21.25 -0.96
C MET A 230 -26.68 21.26 -2.45
N ASN A 231 -26.95 20.11 -3.05
CA ASN A 231 -27.36 20.08 -4.45
C ASN A 231 -28.79 20.65 -4.59
N ALA A 232 -29.22 20.95 -5.80
CA ALA A 232 -30.54 21.54 -6.09
C ALA A 232 -31.73 20.71 -5.56
N ARG A 233 -31.51 19.48 -5.09
CA ARG A 233 -32.51 18.56 -4.53
C ARG A 233 -32.52 18.56 -2.99
N GLY A 234 -31.70 19.39 -2.34
CA GLY A 234 -31.64 19.49 -0.88
C GLY A 234 -30.92 18.32 -0.20
N LYS A 235 -30.03 17.60 -0.91
CA LYS A 235 -29.10 16.62 -0.32
C LYS A 235 -27.72 17.24 -0.16
N ALA A 236 -26.89 16.63 0.67
CA ALA A 236 -25.52 17.07 0.85
C ALA A 236 -24.66 16.97 -0.39
N LEU A 237 -23.85 18.00 -0.66
CA LEU A 237 -22.83 17.92 -1.70
C LEU A 237 -21.88 16.80 -1.32
N THR A 238 -21.66 15.91 -2.27
CA THR A 238 -20.68 14.84 -2.12
C THR A 238 -19.25 15.39 -2.11
N ASP A 239 -18.28 14.55 -1.78
CA ASP A 239 -16.86 14.91 -1.88
C ASP A 239 -16.49 15.41 -3.29
N PHE A 240 -17.05 14.75 -4.32
CA PHE A 240 -16.86 15.14 -5.71
C PHE A 240 -17.44 16.53 -5.98
N GLU A 241 -18.67 16.81 -5.54
CA GLU A 241 -19.28 18.11 -5.80
C GLU A 241 -18.56 19.25 -5.03
N ASN A 242 -18.04 18.95 -3.83
CA ASN A 242 -17.18 19.88 -3.09
C ASN A 242 -15.86 20.14 -3.81
N PHE A 243 -15.15 19.08 -4.21
CA PHE A 243 -13.92 19.14 -5.00
C PHE A 243 -14.13 19.93 -6.30
N LYS A 244 -15.18 19.61 -7.05
CA LYS A 244 -15.55 20.26 -8.31
C LYS A 244 -15.72 21.76 -8.13
N ALA A 245 -16.47 22.18 -7.12
CA ALA A 245 -16.70 23.59 -6.84
C ALA A 245 -15.41 24.34 -6.48
N ASP A 246 -14.48 23.69 -5.80
CA ASP A 246 -13.22 24.29 -5.39
C ASP A 246 -12.22 24.32 -6.56
N LEU A 247 -12.16 23.27 -7.40
CA LEU A 247 -11.36 23.21 -8.62
C LEU A 247 -11.75 24.32 -9.61
N LEU A 248 -13.06 24.50 -9.86
CA LEU A 248 -13.55 25.53 -10.79
C LEU A 248 -13.28 26.97 -10.29
N LYS A 249 -13.12 27.15 -8.97
CA LYS A 249 -12.81 28.45 -8.35
C LYS A 249 -11.33 28.63 -8.03
N TYR A 250 -10.50 27.64 -8.33
CA TYR A 250 -9.08 27.68 -8.01
C TYR A 250 -8.38 28.74 -8.86
N LYS A 251 -7.60 29.60 -8.20
CA LYS A 251 -6.85 30.69 -8.81
C LYS A 251 -5.36 30.36 -8.80
N VAL A 252 -4.73 30.42 -9.96
CA VAL A 252 -3.27 30.23 -10.12
C VAL A 252 -2.51 31.50 -9.68
N ASP A 253 -3.16 32.64 -9.80
CA ASP A 253 -2.71 33.96 -9.33
C ASP A 253 -3.95 34.82 -9.00
N ASP A 254 -3.80 35.93 -8.29
CA ASP A 254 -4.87 36.79 -7.74
C ASP A 254 -5.95 37.17 -8.78
N ARG A 255 -5.59 37.13 -10.07
CA ARG A 255 -6.42 37.58 -11.20
C ARG A 255 -6.79 36.49 -12.20
N LYS A 256 -6.28 35.25 -12.08
CA LYS A 256 -6.47 34.21 -13.11
C LYS A 256 -6.90 32.88 -12.50
N TYR A 257 -8.11 32.46 -12.86
CA TYR A 257 -8.59 31.11 -12.59
C TYR A 257 -7.82 30.08 -13.42
N LEU A 258 -7.56 28.92 -12.81
CA LEU A 258 -6.98 27.77 -13.51
C LEU A 258 -7.88 27.33 -14.68
N ILE A 259 -9.18 27.32 -14.43
CA ILE A 259 -10.22 27.05 -15.42
C ILE A 259 -10.97 28.36 -15.69
N PRO A 260 -10.94 28.91 -16.92
CA PRO A 260 -11.60 30.18 -17.24
C PRO A 260 -13.11 30.16 -16.96
N GLU A 261 -13.62 31.10 -16.17
CA GLU A 261 -15.07 31.19 -15.83
C GLU A 261 -15.96 31.54 -17.04
N ASN A 262 -15.41 32.25 -18.02
CA ASN A 262 -16.16 32.84 -19.14
C ASN A 262 -16.21 31.96 -20.39
N ASP A 263 -15.61 30.78 -20.37
CA ASP A 263 -15.66 29.84 -21.49
C ASP A 263 -16.90 28.95 -21.36
N ALA A 264 -17.99 29.38 -21.99
CA ALA A 264 -19.24 28.64 -22.07
C ALA A 264 -19.36 27.82 -23.38
N SER A 265 -18.25 27.58 -24.08
CA SER A 265 -18.25 26.67 -25.22
C SER A 265 -18.62 25.25 -24.76
N GLU A 266 -19.25 24.47 -25.65
CA GLU A 266 -19.58 23.05 -25.38
C GLU A 266 -18.32 22.23 -25.06
N ASP A 267 -17.16 22.65 -25.58
CA ASP A 267 -15.86 22.02 -25.37
C ASP A 267 -15.13 22.53 -24.11
N SER A 268 -15.73 23.42 -23.32
CA SER A 268 -15.07 23.94 -22.12
C SER A 268 -15.01 22.88 -21.03
N PHE A 269 -13.90 22.85 -20.28
CA PHE A 269 -13.69 21.89 -19.18
C PHE A 269 -14.89 21.83 -18.23
N ARG A 270 -15.46 23.00 -17.92
CA ARG A 270 -16.59 23.13 -17.00
C ARG A 270 -17.84 22.42 -17.53
N VAL A 271 -18.15 22.60 -18.82
CA VAL A 271 -19.32 21.97 -19.46
C VAL A 271 -19.09 20.47 -19.61
N LEU A 272 -17.92 20.06 -20.09
CA LEU A 272 -17.59 18.64 -20.31
C LEU A 272 -17.66 17.80 -19.03
N MET A 273 -17.16 18.34 -17.91
CA MET A 273 -17.21 17.68 -16.61
C MET A 273 -18.64 17.44 -16.11
N ASP A 274 -19.56 18.38 -16.34
CA ASP A 274 -20.97 18.26 -15.94
C ASP A 274 -21.84 17.49 -16.95
N THR A 275 -21.32 17.18 -18.14
CA THR A 275 -22.09 16.55 -19.24
C THR A 275 -21.39 15.29 -19.74
N ARG A 276 -20.65 15.38 -20.85
CA ARG A 276 -20.08 14.25 -21.60
C ARG A 276 -19.25 13.31 -20.71
N TRP A 277 -18.44 13.85 -19.80
CA TRP A 277 -17.61 13.02 -18.92
C TRP A 277 -18.46 12.31 -17.87
N THR A 278 -19.47 12.98 -17.33
CA THR A 278 -20.42 12.41 -16.36
C THR A 278 -21.17 11.21 -16.95
N ASP A 279 -21.52 11.24 -18.24
CA ASP A 279 -22.21 10.13 -18.92
C ASP A 279 -21.41 8.82 -18.91
N ILE A 280 -20.07 8.88 -19.01
CA ILE A 280 -19.21 7.68 -18.89
C ILE A 280 -19.42 7.02 -17.53
N PHE A 281 -19.30 7.80 -16.45
CA PHE A 281 -19.41 7.28 -15.08
C PHE A 281 -20.84 6.84 -14.76
N TRP A 282 -21.85 7.48 -15.37
CA TRP A 282 -23.24 7.08 -15.25
C TRP A 282 -23.49 5.63 -15.65
N ASN A 283 -22.77 5.12 -16.65
CA ASN A 283 -22.88 3.72 -17.04
C ASN A 283 -22.49 2.74 -15.91
N PHE A 284 -21.80 3.18 -14.86
CA PHE A 284 -21.29 2.39 -13.74
C PHE A 284 -21.86 2.83 -12.39
N HIS A 285 -23.02 3.48 -12.39
CA HIS A 285 -23.67 3.95 -11.17
C HIS A 285 -23.92 2.81 -10.15
N SER A 286 -23.98 3.15 -8.87
CA SER A 286 -24.37 2.21 -7.81
C SER A 286 -25.85 1.79 -7.95
N GLU A 287 -26.30 0.79 -7.19
CA GLU A 287 -27.74 0.43 -7.13
C GLU A 287 -28.63 1.61 -6.70
N GLU A 288 -28.06 2.58 -5.98
CA GLU A 288 -28.71 3.82 -5.55
C GLU A 288 -28.54 4.98 -6.57
N TYR A 289 -28.07 4.69 -7.79
CA TYR A 289 -27.79 5.66 -8.85
C TYR A 289 -26.79 6.76 -8.46
N ARG A 290 -25.74 6.39 -7.71
CA ARG A 290 -24.61 7.28 -7.37
C ARG A 290 -23.43 7.05 -8.30
N ILE A 291 -22.69 8.11 -8.61
CA ILE A 291 -21.47 8.07 -9.44
C ILE A 291 -20.30 8.87 -8.86
N ASP A 292 -20.57 9.75 -7.90
CA ASP A 292 -19.61 10.74 -7.41
C ASP A 292 -18.36 10.09 -6.81
N GLU A 293 -18.51 8.94 -6.14
CA GLU A 293 -17.38 8.24 -5.53
C GLU A 293 -16.46 7.61 -6.57
N ILE A 294 -17.03 6.99 -7.62
CA ILE A 294 -16.23 6.39 -8.70
C ILE A 294 -15.58 7.46 -9.58
N TYR A 295 -16.26 8.60 -9.79
CA TYR A 295 -15.70 9.73 -10.50
C TYR A 295 -14.53 10.35 -9.72
N MET A 296 -14.73 10.61 -8.42
CA MET A 296 -13.67 11.12 -7.54
C MET A 296 -12.49 10.13 -7.47
N SER A 297 -12.75 8.82 -7.41
CA SER A 297 -11.69 7.81 -7.41
C SER A 297 -10.86 7.84 -8.70
N PHE A 298 -11.50 8.02 -9.86
CA PHE A 298 -10.79 8.15 -11.13
C PHE A 298 -9.88 9.39 -11.14
N LEU A 299 -10.43 10.55 -10.74
CA LEU A 299 -9.69 11.80 -10.68
C LEU A 299 -8.48 11.69 -9.72
N ASN A 300 -8.68 11.14 -8.53
CA ASN A 300 -7.61 10.95 -7.55
C ASN A 300 -6.50 10.04 -8.07
N ARG A 301 -6.84 8.93 -8.77
CA ARG A 301 -5.84 8.06 -9.41
C ARG A 301 -5.06 8.81 -10.47
N PHE A 302 -5.76 9.56 -11.33
CA PHE A 302 -5.14 10.34 -12.40
C PHE A 302 -4.17 11.38 -11.82
N PHE A 303 -4.64 12.18 -10.87
CA PHE A 303 -3.90 13.25 -10.21
C PHE A 303 -2.68 12.75 -9.43
N LEU A 304 -2.83 11.66 -8.67
CA LEU A 304 -1.71 11.03 -7.98
C LEU A 304 -0.64 10.56 -8.98
N ASN A 305 -1.05 9.88 -10.05
CA ASN A 305 -0.11 9.37 -11.02
C ASN A 305 0.55 10.50 -11.83
N TRP A 306 -0.18 11.58 -12.12
CA TRP A 306 0.37 12.79 -12.73
C TRP A 306 1.42 13.44 -11.82
N TYR A 307 1.16 13.55 -10.51
CA TYR A 307 2.13 14.05 -9.53
C TYR A 307 3.41 13.19 -9.56
N ILE A 308 3.27 11.87 -9.46
CA ILE A 308 4.39 10.92 -9.47
C ILE A 308 5.24 11.05 -10.75
N ALA A 309 4.58 11.21 -11.90
CA ALA A 309 5.24 11.33 -13.20
C ALA A 309 5.99 12.66 -13.41
N ASN A 310 5.57 13.73 -12.73
CA ASN A 310 6.06 15.08 -12.98
C ASN A 310 6.87 15.71 -11.84
N THR A 311 6.84 15.13 -10.64
CA THR A 311 7.74 15.53 -9.57
C THR A 311 9.15 14.98 -9.79
N GLU A 312 10.17 15.77 -9.43
CA GLU A 312 11.58 15.38 -9.44
C GLU A 312 12.02 14.70 -8.12
N SER A 313 11.14 14.68 -7.11
CA SER A 313 11.42 14.10 -5.80
C SER A 313 11.80 12.61 -5.86
N LYS A 314 12.56 12.12 -4.89
CA LYS A 314 12.91 10.70 -4.82
C LYS A 314 11.70 9.86 -4.38
N GLN A 315 11.69 8.57 -4.71
CA GLN A 315 10.56 7.67 -4.41
C GLN A 315 10.15 7.72 -2.92
N LYS A 316 11.13 7.75 -2.00
CA LYS A 316 10.88 7.82 -0.54
C LYS A 316 10.26 9.14 -0.09
N GLU A 317 10.57 10.24 -0.76
CA GLU A 317 10.01 11.56 -0.45
C GLU A 317 8.55 11.63 -0.91
N ILE A 318 8.29 11.16 -2.13
CA ILE A 318 6.93 11.05 -2.70
C ILE A 318 6.02 10.25 -1.79
N ILE A 319 6.46 9.07 -1.33
CA ILE A 319 5.68 8.21 -0.43
C ILE A 319 5.30 8.92 0.88
N ASN A 320 6.13 9.86 1.33
CA ASN A 320 5.91 10.61 2.55
C ASN A 320 5.11 11.90 2.37
N ASP A 321 4.91 12.33 1.12
CA ASP A 321 4.17 13.54 0.76
C ASP A 321 2.68 13.43 1.18
N ASN A 322 2.09 14.57 1.56
CA ASN A 322 0.71 14.62 2.00
C ASN A 322 -0.27 14.26 0.88
N LEU A 323 -0.01 14.70 -0.36
CA LEU A 323 -0.81 14.37 -1.54
C LEU A 323 -0.79 12.87 -1.78
N TYR A 324 0.39 12.25 -1.75
CA TYR A 324 0.51 10.80 -1.93
C TYR A 324 -0.25 10.04 -0.85
N LYS A 325 -0.06 10.38 0.43
CA LYS A 325 -0.75 9.73 1.56
C LYS A 325 -2.27 9.88 1.49
N MET A 326 -2.77 11.01 1.02
CA MET A 326 -4.21 11.26 0.92
C MET A 326 -4.84 10.49 -0.25
N LEU A 327 -4.20 10.52 -1.43
CA LEU A 327 -4.75 10.00 -2.68
C LEU A 327 -4.42 8.52 -2.94
N SER A 328 -3.37 7.97 -2.33
CA SER A 328 -3.00 6.55 -2.50
C SER A 328 -4.01 5.65 -1.79
N ALA A 329 -4.99 5.16 -2.54
CA ALA A 329 -5.97 4.20 -2.03
C ALA A 329 -5.34 2.83 -1.73
N THR A 330 -4.31 2.44 -2.50
CA THR A 330 -3.60 1.15 -2.38
C THR A 330 -2.89 0.98 -1.03
N ASP A 331 -2.53 2.09 -0.38
CA ASP A 331 -1.80 2.12 0.90
C ASP A 331 -2.71 2.11 2.13
N LYS A 332 -4.04 2.15 1.97
CA LYS A 332 -4.99 2.18 3.08
C LYS A 332 -5.38 0.75 3.50
N GLU A 333 -5.50 0.52 4.81
CA GLU A 333 -5.94 -0.77 5.37
C GLU A 333 -7.30 -1.20 4.79
N GLU A 334 -7.47 -2.52 4.57
CA GLU A 334 -8.72 -3.12 4.11
C GLU A 334 -9.90 -2.62 4.97
N GLY A 335 -10.86 -1.95 4.32
CA GLY A 335 -12.07 -1.43 4.98
C GLY A 335 -12.08 0.07 5.29
N LYS A 336 -11.00 0.84 5.01
CA LYS A 336 -11.00 2.32 5.08
C LYS A 336 -10.84 2.93 3.69
N THR A 337 -11.92 2.97 2.91
CA THR A 337 -11.97 3.61 1.58
C THR A 337 -12.14 5.13 1.64
N ASP A 338 -11.87 5.77 2.78
CA ASP A 338 -12.13 7.20 2.95
C ASP A 338 -11.03 8.02 2.25
N CYS A 339 -11.12 8.12 0.93
CA CYS A 339 -10.57 9.21 0.14
C CYS A 339 -11.53 10.40 0.15
N HIS A 340 -12.08 10.72 1.32
CA HIS A 340 -12.93 11.89 1.50
C HIS A 340 -12.15 13.14 1.12
N TYR A 341 -12.79 14.01 0.36
CA TYR A 341 -12.20 15.28 -0.03
C TYR A 341 -12.10 16.16 1.22
N GLN A 342 -10.87 16.43 1.66
CA GLN A 342 -10.64 17.24 2.87
C GLN A 342 -10.47 18.72 2.53
N SER A 343 -9.61 19.04 1.57
CA SER A 343 -9.24 20.40 1.21
C SER A 343 -8.60 20.47 -0.18
N ILE A 344 -8.81 21.59 -0.86
CA ILE A 344 -8.20 21.91 -2.15
C ILE A 344 -6.68 22.04 -2.04
N THR A 345 -6.18 22.43 -0.86
CA THR A 345 -4.75 22.68 -0.60
C THR A 345 -3.87 21.47 -0.87
N VAL A 346 -4.41 20.25 -0.70
CA VAL A 346 -3.67 19.02 -0.97
C VAL A 346 -3.42 18.81 -2.46
N TYR A 347 -4.24 19.41 -3.33
CA TYR A 347 -4.12 19.32 -4.79
C TYR A 347 -3.31 20.47 -5.39
N GLU A 348 -2.87 21.46 -4.60
CA GLU A 348 -2.06 22.58 -5.08
C GLU A 348 -0.81 22.16 -5.90
N PRO A 349 -0.05 21.10 -5.53
CA PRO A 349 1.13 20.68 -6.29
C PRO A 349 0.84 20.24 -7.73
N ILE A 350 -0.42 19.95 -8.06
CA ILE A 350 -0.84 19.40 -9.36
C ILE A 350 -1.81 20.30 -10.13
N PHE A 351 -2.31 21.36 -9.50
CA PHE A 351 -3.28 22.29 -10.07
C PHE A 351 -2.63 23.32 -10.99
N ILE A 352 -2.05 22.81 -12.06
CA ILE A 352 -1.45 23.59 -13.13
C ILE A 352 -2.16 23.33 -14.47
N THR A 353 -2.09 24.32 -15.37
CA THR A 353 -2.80 24.28 -16.67
C THR A 353 -2.48 23.03 -17.48
N ASP A 354 -1.22 22.56 -17.44
CA ASP A 354 -0.80 21.37 -18.17
C ASP A 354 -1.49 20.10 -17.65
N CYS A 355 -1.66 19.94 -16.34
CA CYS A 355 -2.36 18.79 -15.76
C CYS A 355 -3.82 18.74 -16.23
N ILE A 356 -4.52 19.88 -16.17
CA ILE A 356 -5.90 20.02 -16.61
C ILE A 356 -6.03 19.73 -18.11
N ARG A 357 -5.09 20.22 -18.94
CA ARG A 357 -5.07 19.93 -20.38
C ARG A 357 -4.93 18.43 -20.66
N VAL A 358 -4.01 17.76 -19.97
CA VAL A 358 -3.77 16.30 -20.13
C VAL A 358 -4.99 15.50 -19.66
N LEU A 359 -5.61 15.87 -18.53
CA LEU A 359 -6.86 15.25 -18.06
C LEU A 359 -7.99 15.41 -19.08
N THR A 360 -8.12 16.61 -19.64
CA THR A 360 -9.14 16.93 -20.67
C THR A 360 -8.97 16.04 -21.90
N ALA A 361 -7.74 15.93 -22.42
CA ALA A 361 -7.43 15.07 -23.57
C ALA A 361 -7.76 13.61 -23.26
N CYS A 362 -7.34 13.11 -22.09
CA CYS A 362 -7.63 11.75 -21.64
C CYS A 362 -9.12 11.43 -21.63
N LEU A 363 -9.93 12.26 -20.95
CA LEU A 363 -11.37 12.04 -20.80
C LEU A 363 -12.12 12.23 -22.13
N ASN A 364 -11.73 13.17 -22.98
CA ASN A 364 -12.36 13.35 -24.30
C ASN A 364 -12.12 12.14 -25.21
N ASN A 365 -10.88 11.66 -25.30
CA ASN A 365 -10.56 10.45 -26.05
C ASN A 365 -11.24 9.21 -25.47
N LEU A 366 -11.41 9.14 -24.14
CA LEU A 366 -12.20 8.10 -23.50
C LEU A 366 -13.68 8.19 -23.87
N CYS A 367 -14.27 9.39 -23.93
CA CYS A 367 -15.66 9.57 -24.38
C CYS A 367 -15.85 9.08 -25.81
N GLU A 368 -14.95 9.46 -26.73
CA GLU A 368 -14.99 8.98 -28.11
C GLU A 368 -15.00 7.45 -28.20
N LEU A 369 -14.16 6.80 -27.38
CA LEU A 369 -14.13 5.34 -27.33
C LEU A 369 -15.47 4.73 -26.86
N TYR A 370 -16.11 5.31 -25.85
CA TYR A 370 -17.42 4.89 -25.31
C TYR A 370 -18.62 5.27 -26.21
N GLU A 371 -18.45 6.23 -27.11
CA GLU A 371 -19.45 6.57 -28.14
C GLU A 371 -19.40 5.59 -29.32
N GLU A 372 -18.20 5.12 -29.69
CA GLU A 372 -18.01 4.21 -30.82
C GLU A 372 -18.26 2.72 -30.49
N LYS A 373 -18.11 2.32 -29.23
CA LYS A 373 -18.18 0.91 -28.78
C LYS A 373 -19.03 0.76 -27.54
N ASP A 374 -19.64 -0.41 -27.38
CA ASP A 374 -20.37 -0.71 -26.15
C ASP A 374 -19.42 -0.87 -24.96
N LYS A 375 -19.95 -0.58 -23.77
CA LYS A 375 -19.22 -0.63 -22.50
C LYS A 375 -18.53 -1.97 -22.25
N GLN A 376 -19.17 -3.10 -22.57
CA GLN A 376 -18.60 -4.42 -22.27
C GLN A 376 -17.34 -4.66 -23.12
N THR A 377 -17.39 -4.30 -24.40
CA THR A 377 -16.22 -4.38 -25.29
C THR A 377 -15.03 -3.56 -24.76
N ILE A 378 -15.28 -2.35 -24.24
CA ILE A 378 -14.22 -1.47 -23.71
C ILE A 378 -13.68 -2.00 -22.38
N ASP A 379 -14.55 -2.47 -21.50
CA ASP A 379 -14.17 -3.10 -20.24
C ASP A 379 -13.28 -4.34 -20.49
N GLU A 380 -13.62 -5.15 -21.50
CA GLU A 380 -12.82 -6.30 -21.93
C GLU A 380 -11.48 -5.88 -22.54
N LEU A 381 -11.45 -4.81 -23.34
CA LEU A 381 -10.23 -4.26 -23.93
C LEU A 381 -9.18 -3.90 -22.87
N PHE A 382 -9.59 -3.29 -21.76
CA PHE A 382 -8.66 -2.86 -20.70
C PHE A 382 -8.21 -4.01 -19.76
N ARG A 383 -8.88 -5.16 -19.78
CA ARG A 383 -8.53 -6.30 -18.93
C ARG A 383 -7.25 -7.02 -19.42
N PRO A 384 -6.59 -7.79 -18.55
CA PRO A 384 -5.50 -8.67 -18.99
C PRO A 384 -6.01 -9.64 -20.07
N TYR A 385 -5.36 -9.64 -21.23
CA TYR A 385 -5.83 -10.37 -22.40
C TYR A 385 -5.85 -11.90 -22.22
N TRP A 386 -5.07 -12.42 -21.26
CA TRP A 386 -5.05 -13.85 -20.91
C TRP A 386 -6.16 -14.28 -19.93
N LYS A 387 -6.95 -13.35 -19.37
CA LYS A 387 -8.09 -13.66 -18.49
C LYS A 387 -9.40 -13.71 -19.31
N SER A 388 -9.84 -14.91 -19.70
CA SER A 388 -11.16 -15.12 -20.33
C SER A 388 -12.31 -15.16 -19.31
N ASP A 389 -13.53 -14.75 -19.70
CA ASP A 389 -14.77 -14.62 -18.89
C ASP A 389 -15.19 -15.84 -18.04
N LYS A 390 -14.66 -17.03 -18.28
CA LYS A 390 -15.07 -18.26 -17.58
C LYS A 390 -14.39 -18.49 -16.23
N GLN A 391 -13.42 -17.66 -15.82
CA GLN A 391 -12.76 -17.76 -14.51
C GLN A 391 -13.41 -16.80 -13.49
N LYS A 392 -14.64 -17.10 -13.08
CA LYS A 392 -15.40 -16.33 -12.08
C LYS A 392 -14.98 -16.55 -10.62
N SER A 393 -13.94 -17.34 -10.34
CA SER A 393 -13.70 -17.82 -8.96
C SER A 393 -12.31 -17.57 -8.36
N SER A 394 -11.37 -16.84 -9.00
CA SER A 394 -10.18 -16.40 -8.27
C SER A 394 -9.47 -15.15 -8.83
N ASN A 395 -9.52 -14.11 -8.00
CA ASN A 395 -8.58 -13.04 -7.72
C ASN A 395 -8.39 -11.84 -8.69
N THR A 396 -8.94 -10.73 -8.15
CA THR A 396 -8.84 -9.29 -8.47
C THR A 396 -9.25 -8.85 -9.88
N PRO A 397 -10.49 -8.33 -10.06
CA PRO A 397 -10.88 -7.68 -11.30
C PRO A 397 -10.07 -6.39 -11.51
N PHE A 398 -9.83 -6.00 -12.77
CA PHE A 398 -9.32 -4.67 -13.09
C PHE A 398 -10.45 -3.84 -13.70
N TYR A 399 -10.67 -2.66 -13.15
CA TYR A 399 -11.68 -1.71 -13.62
C TYR A 399 -11.00 -0.37 -13.88
N PHE A 400 -10.85 -0.03 -15.17
CA PHE A 400 -10.26 1.24 -15.59
C PHE A 400 -11.14 2.42 -15.13
N ILE A 401 -12.44 2.38 -15.46
CA ILE A 401 -13.46 3.18 -14.78
C ILE A 401 -13.77 2.51 -13.44
N PRO A 402 -13.62 3.18 -12.29
CA PRO A 402 -13.86 2.57 -10.99
C PRO A 402 -15.28 2.02 -10.86
N ARG A 403 -15.44 0.90 -10.13
CA ARG A 403 -16.73 0.26 -9.85
C ARG A 403 -16.92 0.08 -8.35
N TYR A 404 -18.17 -0.03 -7.92
CA TYR A 404 -18.52 -0.37 -6.54
C TYR A 404 -18.31 -1.87 -6.28
N GLU A 405 -17.70 -2.25 -5.15
CA GLU A 405 -17.53 -3.66 -4.74
C GLU A 405 -18.58 -4.08 -3.70
N THR A 406 -18.55 -3.44 -2.52
CA THR A 406 -19.47 -3.69 -1.41
C THR A 406 -19.88 -2.36 -0.80
N GLY A 407 -21.19 -2.10 -0.72
CA GLY A 407 -21.71 -0.79 -0.34
C GLY A 407 -21.43 0.28 -1.40
N ASN A 408 -21.48 1.55 -1.00
CA ASN A 408 -21.19 2.70 -1.87
C ASN A 408 -19.67 3.02 -1.95
N SER A 409 -18.79 2.02 -1.76
CA SER A 409 -17.33 2.18 -1.82
C SER A 409 -16.72 1.67 -3.13
N PRO A 410 -15.89 2.48 -3.82
CA PRO A 410 -15.19 2.04 -5.04
C PRO A 410 -14.11 0.97 -4.79
N TYR A 411 -13.90 0.10 -5.79
CA TYR A 411 -12.82 -0.88 -5.88
C TYR A 411 -11.44 -0.23 -5.80
N THR A 412 -10.57 -0.69 -4.90
CA THR A 412 -9.18 -0.22 -4.78
C THR A 412 -8.25 -0.98 -5.71
N LEU A 413 -7.43 -0.28 -6.50
CA LEU A 413 -6.44 -0.91 -7.38
C LEU A 413 -5.24 -1.41 -6.57
N THR A 414 -4.63 -2.51 -7.01
CA THR A 414 -3.28 -2.91 -6.57
C THR A 414 -2.20 -2.02 -7.23
N TYR A 415 -0.95 -2.01 -6.74
CA TYR A 415 0.11 -1.23 -7.39
C TYR A 415 0.34 -1.59 -8.86
N PRO A 416 0.38 -2.88 -9.28
CA PRO A 416 0.40 -3.24 -10.70
C PRO A 416 -0.76 -2.63 -11.48
N GLN A 417 -1.99 -2.71 -10.95
CA GLN A 417 -3.18 -2.16 -11.61
C GLN A 417 -3.14 -0.62 -11.71
N GLN A 418 -2.58 0.07 -10.71
CA GLN A 418 -2.37 1.52 -10.75
C GLN A 418 -1.41 1.93 -11.88
N VAL A 419 -0.34 1.16 -12.11
CA VAL A 419 0.58 1.37 -13.23
C VAL A 419 -0.13 1.19 -14.57
N VAL A 420 -0.95 0.13 -14.72
CA VAL A 420 -1.75 -0.11 -15.94
C VAL A 420 -2.71 1.06 -16.19
N PHE A 421 -3.43 1.49 -15.15
CA PHE A 421 -4.32 2.64 -15.22
C PHE A 421 -3.57 3.89 -15.72
N HIS A 422 -2.38 4.17 -15.17
CA HIS A 422 -1.57 5.29 -15.61
C HIS A 422 -1.16 5.17 -17.08
N ALA A 423 -0.63 4.02 -17.48
CA ALA A 423 -0.16 3.81 -18.84
C ALA A 423 -1.28 3.95 -19.88
N ILE A 424 -2.51 3.50 -19.57
CA ILE A 424 -3.68 3.74 -20.41
C ILE A 424 -4.02 5.23 -20.47
N CYS A 425 -4.00 5.94 -19.33
CA CYS A 425 -4.20 7.40 -19.31
C CYS A 425 -3.16 8.13 -20.17
N VAL A 426 -1.89 7.70 -20.15
CA VAL A 426 -0.82 8.28 -21.00
C VAL A 426 -1.16 8.12 -22.48
N TYR A 427 -1.57 6.93 -22.92
CA TYR A 427 -2.00 6.72 -24.30
C TYR A 427 -3.17 7.64 -24.66
N LEU A 428 -4.24 7.63 -23.85
CA LEU A 428 -5.44 8.43 -24.09
C LEU A 428 -5.14 9.94 -24.06
N SER A 429 -4.10 10.39 -23.35
CA SER A 429 -3.74 11.81 -23.30
C SER A 429 -2.82 12.27 -24.43
N THR A 430 -2.15 11.34 -25.11
CA THR A 430 -1.11 11.66 -26.11
C THR A 430 -1.51 11.30 -27.53
N CYS A 431 -2.43 10.34 -27.72
CA CYS A 431 -2.95 10.02 -29.03
C CYS A 431 -3.74 11.20 -29.63
N LYS A 432 -3.56 11.44 -30.93
CA LYS A 432 -4.32 12.46 -31.67
C LYS A 432 -5.77 12.05 -31.90
N LYS A 433 -5.98 10.74 -32.08
CA LYS A 433 -7.27 10.09 -32.23
C LYS A 433 -7.11 8.67 -31.68
N VAL A 434 -8.14 8.16 -31.01
CA VAL A 434 -8.13 6.79 -30.50
C VAL A 434 -8.28 5.81 -31.68
N GLU A 435 -7.22 5.05 -31.94
CA GLU A 435 -7.26 3.93 -32.89
C GLU A 435 -7.30 2.62 -32.11
N LEU A 436 -8.39 1.85 -32.25
CA LEU A 436 -8.64 0.67 -31.41
C LEU A 436 -7.51 -0.37 -31.45
N GLU A 437 -6.97 -0.66 -32.64
CA GLU A 437 -5.86 -1.63 -32.77
C GLU A 437 -4.56 -1.12 -32.12
N ARG A 438 -4.29 0.20 -32.20
CA ARG A 438 -3.12 0.81 -31.54
C ARG A 438 -3.26 0.81 -30.03
N LEU A 439 -4.45 1.11 -29.54
CA LEU A 439 -4.78 1.03 -28.12
C LEU A 439 -4.67 -0.43 -27.61
N LYS A 440 -5.15 -1.40 -28.38
CA LYS A 440 -5.04 -2.83 -28.05
C LYS A 440 -3.59 -3.28 -27.95
N ASP A 441 -2.74 -2.89 -28.91
CA ASP A 441 -1.32 -3.20 -28.90
C ASP A 441 -0.60 -2.53 -27.71
N TRP A 442 -0.96 -1.28 -27.40
CA TRP A 442 -0.45 -0.58 -26.23
C TRP A 442 -0.83 -1.27 -24.92
N ILE A 443 -2.10 -1.63 -24.73
CA ILE A 443 -2.58 -2.33 -23.53
C ILE A 443 -1.92 -3.71 -23.40
N HIS A 444 -1.75 -4.43 -24.51
CA HIS A 444 -1.05 -5.70 -24.54
C HIS A 444 0.39 -5.58 -24.03
N PHE A 445 1.14 -4.60 -24.55
CA PHE A 445 2.49 -4.26 -24.09
C PHE A 445 2.52 -3.88 -22.60
N VAL A 446 1.61 -3.03 -22.15
CA VAL A 446 1.50 -2.59 -20.75
C VAL A 446 1.29 -3.79 -19.82
N TRP A 447 0.34 -4.67 -20.14
CA TRP A 447 0.09 -5.87 -19.34
C TRP A 447 1.29 -6.82 -19.31
N ASN A 448 1.97 -7.03 -20.45
CA ASN A 448 3.19 -7.83 -20.49
C ASN A 448 4.27 -7.25 -19.56
N MET A 449 4.51 -5.95 -19.63
CA MET A 449 5.50 -5.25 -18.80
C MET A 449 5.17 -5.34 -17.31
N VAL A 450 3.90 -5.14 -16.95
CA VAL A 450 3.44 -5.10 -15.55
C VAL A 450 3.38 -6.49 -14.93
N GLU A 451 2.81 -7.49 -15.63
CA GLU A 451 2.65 -8.86 -15.09
C GLU A 451 3.99 -9.56 -14.86
N ASN A 452 5.02 -9.19 -15.63
CA ASN A 452 6.32 -9.86 -15.60
C ASN A 452 7.41 -8.99 -14.96
N SER A 453 7.01 -8.02 -14.13
CA SER A 453 7.87 -7.21 -13.29
C SER A 453 7.39 -7.26 -11.84
N ASP A 454 8.33 -7.26 -10.89
CA ASP A 454 7.99 -7.15 -9.47
C ASP A 454 7.66 -5.69 -9.14
N ILE A 455 6.41 -5.43 -8.75
CA ILE A 455 5.88 -4.08 -8.51
C ILE A 455 5.33 -4.00 -7.10
N ASP A 456 6.21 -3.59 -6.19
CA ASP A 456 5.82 -3.07 -4.88
C ASP A 456 5.51 -1.56 -4.95
N LYS A 457 5.32 -0.96 -3.78
CA LYS A 457 5.09 0.46 -3.61
C LYS A 457 6.15 1.35 -4.28
N VAL A 458 7.44 1.06 -4.09
CA VAL A 458 8.54 1.86 -4.62
C VAL A 458 8.67 1.63 -6.13
N GLN A 459 8.54 0.39 -6.58
CA GLN A 459 8.67 0.02 -7.99
C GLN A 459 7.52 0.59 -8.81
N SER A 460 6.32 0.75 -8.22
CA SER A 460 5.18 1.41 -8.87
C SER A 460 5.48 2.85 -9.31
N ILE A 461 6.24 3.60 -8.50
CA ILE A 461 6.65 4.98 -8.81
C ILE A 461 7.58 4.98 -10.01
N SER A 462 8.57 4.08 -10.03
CA SER A 462 9.50 3.93 -11.15
C SER A 462 8.77 3.50 -12.43
N ALA A 463 7.78 2.62 -12.33
CA ALA A 463 6.97 2.16 -13.45
C ALA A 463 6.07 3.28 -14.02
N ILE A 464 5.42 4.07 -13.15
CA ILE A 464 4.62 5.24 -13.55
C ILE A 464 5.50 6.22 -14.34
N ARG A 465 6.70 6.55 -13.83
CA ARG A 465 7.65 7.44 -14.51
C ARG A 465 8.15 6.87 -15.84
N PHE A 466 8.36 5.56 -15.90
CA PHE A 466 8.74 4.88 -17.14
C PHE A 466 7.68 5.06 -18.22
N PHE A 467 6.41 4.77 -17.94
CA PHE A 467 5.34 4.95 -18.94
C PHE A 467 5.05 6.42 -19.27
N ALA A 468 5.23 7.34 -18.32
CA ALA A 468 5.02 8.77 -18.56
C ALA A 468 6.06 9.39 -19.49
N LYS A 469 7.34 9.07 -19.28
CA LYS A 469 8.47 9.75 -19.94
C LYS A 469 9.53 8.75 -20.42
N GLY A 470 9.97 7.85 -19.54
CA GLY A 470 11.12 6.97 -19.80
C GLY A 470 11.01 6.10 -21.05
N ILE A 471 9.81 5.69 -21.46
CA ILE A 471 9.59 4.92 -22.68
C ILE A 471 9.95 5.71 -23.94
N ASN A 472 9.61 7.00 -24.00
CA ASN A 472 9.91 7.87 -25.14
C ASN A 472 11.37 8.35 -25.16
N GLU A 473 12.10 8.12 -24.07
CA GLU A 473 13.54 8.43 -23.90
C GLU A 473 14.45 7.23 -24.20
N LEU A 474 13.88 6.09 -24.59
CA LEU A 474 14.65 4.90 -24.95
C LEU A 474 15.57 5.18 -26.16
N PRO A 475 16.78 4.59 -26.17
CA PRO A 475 17.77 4.82 -27.23
C PRO A 475 17.28 4.28 -28.58
N LYS A 476 17.32 5.12 -29.62
CA LYS A 476 16.86 4.76 -30.98
C LYS A 476 18.03 4.30 -31.86
N LEU A 477 17.75 3.42 -32.83
CA LEU A 477 18.70 2.99 -33.86
C LEU A 477 18.88 4.09 -34.92
N GLY A 478 20.10 4.65 -35.01
CA GLY A 478 20.49 5.65 -36.02
C GLY A 478 20.12 7.11 -35.67
N ASP A 479 20.65 8.06 -36.46
CA ASP A 479 20.46 9.51 -36.29
C ASP A 479 19.09 10.02 -36.79
N GLU A 480 18.37 9.22 -37.58
CA GLU A 480 17.00 9.55 -37.99
C GLU A 480 16.05 9.25 -36.84
N ALA A 481 15.82 10.29 -36.04
CA ALA A 481 14.75 10.31 -35.06
C ALA A 481 13.44 9.91 -35.71
N MET A 482 13.04 8.65 -35.55
CA MET A 482 11.66 8.22 -35.75
C MET A 482 10.78 9.19 -34.94
N LEU A 483 10.02 10.02 -35.66
CA LEU A 483 9.08 11.02 -35.12
C LEU A 483 7.84 10.39 -34.48
N VAL A 484 7.80 9.06 -34.38
CA VAL A 484 6.69 8.28 -33.84
C VAL A 484 6.85 8.23 -32.32
N ASN A 485 5.84 8.68 -31.59
CA ASN A 485 5.80 8.48 -30.14
C ASN A 485 5.38 7.03 -29.86
N ALA A 486 5.76 6.50 -28.70
CA ALA A 486 5.41 5.14 -28.32
C ALA A 486 3.89 4.88 -28.32
N SER A 487 3.07 5.90 -28.06
CA SER A 487 1.61 5.81 -28.09
C SER A 487 1.00 5.84 -29.49
N ASP A 488 1.72 6.28 -30.52
CA ASP A 488 1.21 6.28 -31.89
C ASP A 488 1.25 4.84 -32.48
N ASP A 489 2.37 4.15 -32.30
CA ASP A 489 2.56 2.76 -32.72
C ASP A 489 3.66 2.10 -31.87
N ILE A 490 3.26 1.43 -30.79
CA ILE A 490 4.21 0.82 -29.85
C ILE A 490 5.08 -0.26 -30.49
N THR A 491 4.54 -1.02 -31.44
CA THR A 491 5.26 -2.10 -32.11
C THR A 491 6.33 -1.52 -33.03
N ALA A 492 5.97 -0.54 -33.86
CA ALA A 492 6.94 0.14 -34.71
C ALA A 492 7.99 0.89 -33.86
N TYR A 493 7.56 1.57 -32.80
CA TYR A 493 8.42 2.29 -31.87
C TYR A 493 9.49 1.38 -31.26
N LEU A 494 9.09 0.27 -30.62
CA LEU A 494 10.01 -0.67 -29.97
C LEU A 494 10.94 -1.36 -30.97
N SER A 495 10.49 -1.61 -32.20
CA SER A 495 11.33 -2.22 -33.23
C SER A 495 12.55 -1.36 -33.62
N GLY A 496 12.43 -0.04 -33.46
CA GLY A 496 13.48 0.94 -33.75
C GLY A 496 14.41 1.25 -32.57
N ILE A 497 14.29 0.52 -31.45
CA ILE A 497 15.12 0.74 -30.25
C ILE A 497 16.45 -0.02 -30.35
N ASP A 498 17.53 0.63 -29.90
CA ASP A 498 18.84 0.04 -29.69
C ASP A 498 18.93 -0.53 -28.27
N GLU A 499 18.60 -1.80 -28.14
CA GLU A 499 18.61 -2.56 -26.89
C GLU A 499 19.98 -2.61 -26.21
N SER A 500 21.08 -2.45 -26.96
CA SER A 500 22.45 -2.49 -26.42
C SER A 500 22.77 -1.29 -25.53
N GLN A 501 22.10 -0.17 -25.76
CA GLN A 501 22.30 1.09 -25.03
C GLN A 501 21.32 1.27 -23.85
N ILE A 502 20.39 0.32 -23.65
CA ILE A 502 19.42 0.38 -22.56
C ILE A 502 20.11 0.11 -21.22
N LYS A 503 20.18 1.17 -20.41
CA LYS A 503 20.64 1.14 -19.01
C LYS A 503 19.58 0.52 -18.09
N ASP A 504 19.87 0.50 -16.79
CA ASP A 504 18.92 0.04 -15.78
C ASP A 504 17.62 0.86 -15.84
N THR A 505 16.51 0.18 -16.10
CA THR A 505 15.18 0.77 -16.29
C THR A 505 14.11 -0.20 -15.80
N PHE A 506 12.91 0.33 -15.56
CA PHE A 506 11.78 -0.48 -15.11
C PHE A 506 11.52 -1.66 -16.05
N GLY A 507 11.41 -2.86 -15.47
CA GLY A 507 11.05 -4.06 -16.22
C GLY A 507 12.05 -4.43 -17.32
N ARG A 508 13.34 -4.06 -17.20
CA ARG A 508 14.37 -4.23 -18.26
C ARG A 508 14.32 -5.60 -18.94
N ARG A 509 14.21 -6.70 -18.18
CA ARG A 509 14.09 -8.06 -18.74
C ARG A 509 12.93 -8.18 -19.73
N GLN A 510 11.74 -7.78 -19.29
CA GLN A 510 10.55 -7.86 -20.13
C GLN A 510 10.63 -6.86 -21.29
N LEU A 511 11.17 -5.66 -21.08
CA LEU A 511 11.33 -4.66 -22.14
C LEU A 511 12.19 -5.19 -23.30
N LEU A 512 13.31 -5.85 -22.99
CA LEU A 512 14.18 -6.46 -23.99
C LEU A 512 13.44 -7.56 -24.78
N GLU A 513 12.58 -8.31 -24.10
CA GLU A 513 11.71 -9.31 -24.72
C GLU A 513 10.69 -8.66 -25.67
N GLU A 514 10.00 -7.60 -25.25
CA GLU A 514 9.04 -6.86 -26.07
C GLU A 514 9.71 -6.19 -27.28
N ILE A 515 10.94 -5.68 -27.15
CA ILE A 515 11.74 -5.17 -28.28
C ILE A 515 12.05 -6.29 -29.27
N ALA A 516 12.48 -7.47 -28.80
CA ALA A 516 12.77 -8.60 -29.68
C ALA A 516 11.52 -9.07 -30.44
N LYS A 517 10.36 -9.14 -29.77
CA LYS A 517 9.06 -9.44 -30.39
C LYS A 517 8.67 -8.39 -31.42
N ALA A 518 8.77 -7.11 -31.08
CA ALA A 518 8.44 -6.01 -31.98
C ALA A 518 9.30 -6.05 -33.25
N LYS A 519 10.61 -6.27 -33.12
CA LYS A 519 11.53 -6.45 -34.26
C LYS A 519 11.12 -7.64 -35.13
N GLN A 520 10.67 -8.74 -34.52
CA GLN A 520 10.23 -9.91 -35.27
C GLN A 520 8.90 -9.66 -36.02
N ILE A 521 7.93 -9.02 -35.37
CA ILE A 521 6.64 -8.65 -35.96
C ILE A 521 6.85 -7.68 -37.14
N MET A 522 7.75 -6.70 -36.99
CA MET A 522 8.04 -5.75 -38.07
C MET A 522 8.76 -6.39 -39.27
N LYS A 523 9.53 -7.46 -39.06
CA LYS A 523 10.13 -8.24 -40.15
C LYS A 523 9.09 -9.12 -40.88
N ALA A 524 8.14 -9.68 -40.15
CA ALA A 524 7.13 -10.59 -40.69
C ALA A 524 5.82 -10.49 -39.87
N PRO A 525 4.80 -9.75 -40.35
CA PRO A 525 3.59 -9.43 -39.58
C PRO A 525 2.79 -10.62 -39.05
N ASP A 526 2.81 -11.77 -39.75
CA ASP A 526 2.13 -13.01 -39.32
C ASP A 526 2.63 -13.54 -37.96
N TRP A 527 3.82 -13.10 -37.51
CA TRP A 527 4.34 -13.44 -36.19
C TRP A 527 3.51 -12.88 -35.04
N LYS A 528 2.74 -11.80 -35.25
CA LYS A 528 1.91 -11.20 -34.21
C LYS A 528 0.94 -12.23 -33.62
N GLU A 529 0.21 -12.96 -34.47
CA GLU A 529 -0.73 -13.99 -34.01
C GLU A 529 -0.02 -15.18 -33.36
N LYS A 530 1.13 -15.61 -33.91
CA LYS A 530 1.93 -16.70 -33.33
C LYS A 530 2.42 -16.37 -31.92
N ILE A 531 2.94 -15.14 -31.73
CA ILE A 531 3.43 -14.64 -30.45
C ILE A 531 2.27 -14.57 -29.45
N TYR A 532 1.15 -13.94 -29.83
CA TYR A 532 -0.01 -13.78 -28.94
C TYR A 532 -0.61 -15.14 -28.52
N ALA A 533 -0.63 -16.11 -29.43
CA ALA A 533 -1.08 -17.47 -29.12
C ALA A 533 -0.13 -18.19 -28.14
N ALA A 534 1.19 -17.95 -28.25
CA ALA A 534 2.16 -18.49 -27.32
C ALA A 534 2.08 -17.80 -25.94
N GLU A 535 1.93 -16.48 -25.88
CA GLU A 535 1.82 -15.73 -24.63
C GLU A 535 0.58 -16.12 -23.81
N ASN A 536 -0.53 -16.41 -24.50
CA ASN A 536 -1.76 -16.90 -23.89
C ASN A 536 -1.73 -18.39 -23.52
N PHE A 537 -0.66 -19.11 -23.87
CA PHE A 537 -0.53 -20.52 -23.54
C PHE A 537 -0.11 -20.72 -22.07
N ALA A 538 -0.71 -21.74 -21.45
CA ALA A 538 -0.42 -22.17 -20.08
C ALA A 538 -0.39 -20.99 -19.07
N PHE A 539 0.76 -20.72 -18.49
CA PHE A 539 0.98 -19.68 -17.49
C PHE A 539 1.97 -18.58 -17.96
N PHE A 540 2.28 -18.52 -19.25
CA PHE A 540 3.35 -17.67 -19.78
C PHE A 540 3.05 -16.18 -19.65
N LYS A 541 1.80 -15.78 -19.93
CA LYS A 541 1.26 -14.42 -19.71
C LYS A 541 2.20 -13.31 -20.20
N GLY A 542 2.57 -13.40 -21.47
CA GLY A 542 3.50 -12.45 -22.08
C GLY A 542 4.97 -12.86 -22.02
N ALA A 543 5.45 -13.58 -21.00
CA ALA A 543 6.86 -13.96 -20.92
C ALA A 543 7.13 -15.26 -21.69
N ILE A 544 7.70 -15.15 -22.89
CA ILE A 544 7.94 -16.27 -23.81
C ILE A 544 9.35 -16.27 -24.43
N ALA A 545 10.28 -15.47 -23.92
CA ALA A 545 11.66 -15.41 -24.44
C ALA A 545 12.31 -16.79 -24.61
N PHE A 546 12.07 -17.72 -23.68
CA PHE A 546 12.60 -19.08 -23.74
C PHE A 546 12.24 -19.87 -25.01
N LEU A 547 11.19 -19.46 -25.73
CA LEU A 547 10.80 -20.02 -27.02
C LEU A 547 11.68 -19.51 -28.18
N PHE A 548 12.27 -18.32 -28.05
CA PHE A 548 13.11 -17.68 -29.07
C PHE A 548 14.51 -17.32 -28.57
N THR A 549 15.03 -18.00 -27.55
CA THR A 549 16.43 -17.90 -27.15
C THR A 549 17.19 -19.20 -27.44
N ASP A 550 18.47 -19.13 -27.78
CA ASP A 550 19.32 -20.31 -27.92
C ASP A 550 19.87 -20.80 -26.56
N GLY A 551 20.73 -21.82 -26.58
CA GLY A 551 21.37 -22.35 -25.37
C GLY A 551 22.34 -21.38 -24.68
N ASP A 552 22.83 -20.37 -25.41
CA ASP A 552 23.67 -19.29 -24.87
C ASP A 552 22.83 -18.11 -24.33
N GLY A 553 21.49 -18.21 -24.41
CA GLY A 553 20.57 -17.16 -23.98
C GLY A 553 20.43 -16.00 -24.95
N LYS A 554 20.90 -16.13 -26.19
CA LYS A 554 20.79 -15.11 -27.24
C LYS A 554 19.51 -15.30 -28.05
N THR A 555 18.98 -14.22 -28.60
CA THR A 555 17.77 -14.25 -29.44
C THR A 555 17.98 -15.08 -30.71
N ASP A 556 17.20 -16.16 -30.85
CA ASP A 556 17.12 -17.04 -32.01
C ASP A 556 15.66 -17.50 -32.24
N TRP A 557 15.04 -17.03 -33.32
CA TRP A 557 13.67 -17.38 -33.70
C TRP A 557 13.55 -18.69 -34.50
N ASN A 558 14.66 -19.29 -34.94
CA ASN A 558 14.63 -20.44 -35.86
C ASN A 558 13.97 -21.68 -35.26
N ASN A 559 14.08 -21.86 -33.94
CA ASN A 559 13.57 -23.03 -33.22
C ASN A 559 12.23 -22.79 -32.51
N PHE A 560 11.58 -21.65 -32.77
CA PHE A 560 10.38 -21.23 -32.03
C PHE A 560 9.24 -22.25 -32.09
N ASP A 561 8.86 -22.69 -33.30
CA ASP A 561 7.72 -23.61 -33.48
C ASP A 561 8.00 -24.96 -32.78
N LYS A 562 9.22 -25.49 -32.93
CA LYS A 562 9.66 -26.73 -32.25
C LYS A 562 9.59 -26.61 -30.72
N LYS A 563 10.13 -25.51 -30.17
CA LYS A 563 10.10 -25.25 -28.73
C LYS A 563 8.68 -25.09 -28.21
N LEU A 564 7.81 -24.42 -28.96
CA LEU A 564 6.40 -24.23 -28.59
C LEU A 564 5.63 -25.56 -28.61
N GLU A 565 5.87 -26.43 -29.58
CA GLU A 565 5.28 -27.78 -29.61
C GLU A 565 5.68 -28.59 -28.38
N THR A 566 6.97 -28.61 -28.02
CA THR A 566 7.43 -29.29 -26.81
C THR A 566 6.85 -28.66 -25.54
N ALA A 567 6.81 -27.32 -25.46
CA ALA A 567 6.21 -26.61 -24.34
C ALA A 567 4.72 -26.99 -24.14
N ARG A 568 3.98 -27.21 -25.24
CA ARG A 568 2.58 -27.67 -25.19
C ARG A 568 2.42 -29.08 -24.62
N LEU A 569 3.43 -29.93 -24.77
CA LEU A 569 3.46 -31.26 -24.16
C LEU A 569 3.84 -31.20 -22.67
N LEU A 570 4.72 -30.26 -22.29
CA LEU A 570 5.24 -30.17 -20.93
C LEU A 570 4.33 -29.41 -19.96
N PHE A 571 3.66 -28.36 -20.41
CA PHE A 571 3.00 -27.38 -19.53
C PHE A 571 1.49 -27.29 -19.72
N ASN A 572 0.79 -26.93 -18.65
CA ASN A 572 -0.61 -26.50 -18.67
C ASN A 572 -0.80 -25.34 -17.68
N LYS A 573 -2.04 -24.87 -17.45
CA LYS A 573 -2.33 -23.76 -16.52
C LYS A 573 -1.92 -24.02 -15.05
N GLY A 574 -1.67 -25.27 -14.68
CA GLY A 574 -1.27 -25.70 -13.34
C GLY A 574 0.23 -25.98 -13.17
N GLY A 575 1.07 -25.68 -14.17
CA GLY A 575 2.51 -25.96 -14.14
C GLY A 575 2.91 -27.11 -15.08
N VAL A 576 3.85 -27.95 -14.65
CA VAL A 576 4.29 -29.13 -15.43
C VAL A 576 3.25 -30.26 -15.32
N GLN A 577 2.92 -30.87 -16.46
CA GLN A 577 2.00 -32.00 -16.53
C GLN A 577 2.53 -33.20 -15.73
N ALA A 578 1.64 -33.92 -15.05
CA ALA A 578 2.00 -34.91 -14.04
C ALA A 578 2.89 -36.05 -14.57
N ASP A 579 2.59 -36.53 -15.77
CA ASP A 579 3.35 -37.55 -16.50
C ASP A 579 4.69 -37.06 -17.04
N GLN A 580 4.87 -35.74 -17.15
CA GLN A 580 6.10 -35.11 -17.65
C GLN A 580 7.07 -34.68 -16.54
N ARG A 581 6.65 -34.65 -15.26
CA ARG A 581 7.45 -34.10 -14.14
C ARG A 581 8.85 -34.69 -14.04
N VAL A 582 8.96 -36.02 -13.99
CA VAL A 582 10.27 -36.69 -13.86
C VAL A 582 11.16 -36.39 -15.06
N LYS A 583 10.62 -36.53 -16.28
CA LYS A 583 11.35 -36.24 -17.51
C LYS A 583 11.82 -34.78 -17.57
N ALA A 584 10.93 -33.85 -17.26
CA ALA A 584 11.21 -32.41 -17.31
C ALA A 584 12.31 -32.01 -16.32
N LEU A 585 12.17 -32.38 -15.04
CA LEU A 585 13.15 -32.05 -14.00
C LEU A 585 14.49 -32.73 -14.27
N ARG A 586 14.48 -34.02 -14.61
CA ARG A 586 15.73 -34.77 -14.90
C ARG A 586 16.47 -34.16 -16.09
N THR A 587 15.76 -33.84 -17.17
CA THR A 587 16.37 -33.22 -18.36
C THR A 587 16.95 -31.86 -17.99
N LEU A 588 16.15 -31.00 -17.34
CA LEU A 588 16.60 -29.68 -16.87
C LEU A 588 17.89 -29.78 -16.03
N TYR A 589 17.89 -30.64 -15.00
CA TYR A 589 19.02 -30.76 -14.09
C TYR A 589 20.28 -31.34 -14.75
N SER A 590 20.13 -32.27 -15.70
CA SER A 590 21.26 -32.88 -16.41
C SER A 590 22.05 -31.89 -17.28
N TYR A 591 21.40 -30.80 -17.72
CA TYR A 591 22.00 -29.76 -18.55
C TYR A 591 22.45 -28.53 -17.75
N CYS A 592 22.17 -28.48 -16.45
CA CYS A 592 22.80 -27.53 -15.55
C CYS A 592 24.29 -27.84 -15.40
N ASP A 593 25.10 -26.78 -15.31
CA ASP A 593 26.56 -26.85 -15.28
C ASP A 593 27.21 -25.97 -14.21
N ASP A 594 26.43 -25.16 -13.49
CA ASP A 594 26.90 -24.39 -12.34
C ASP A 594 26.00 -24.60 -11.11
N PHE A 595 26.49 -25.41 -10.16
CA PHE A 595 25.77 -25.71 -8.93
C PHE A 595 25.41 -24.44 -8.13
N ASN A 596 26.33 -23.47 -8.04
CA ASN A 596 26.15 -22.34 -7.12
C ASN A 596 25.11 -21.35 -7.62
N SER A 597 25.05 -21.09 -8.93
CA SER A 597 24.05 -20.18 -9.49
C SER A 597 22.70 -20.85 -9.78
N GLN A 598 22.69 -22.15 -10.07
CA GLN A 598 21.48 -22.86 -10.55
C GLN A 598 20.78 -23.71 -9.47
N PHE A 599 21.43 -24.05 -8.36
CA PHE A 599 20.84 -24.96 -7.36
C PHE A 599 21.01 -24.51 -5.92
N TRP A 600 22.12 -23.83 -5.62
CA TRP A 600 22.36 -23.30 -4.30
C TRP A 600 21.52 -22.07 -4.02
N ARG A 601 21.40 -21.69 -2.76
CA ARG A 601 20.96 -20.33 -2.48
C ARG A 601 19.44 -20.23 -2.73
N ASP A 602 19.03 -19.14 -3.32
CA ASP A 602 17.61 -18.86 -3.50
C ASP A 602 16.96 -19.63 -4.68
N ALA A 603 17.64 -20.66 -5.21
CA ALA A 603 17.13 -21.56 -6.26
C ALA A 603 16.05 -22.53 -5.73
N LYS A 604 14.80 -22.09 -5.82
CA LYS A 604 13.60 -22.91 -5.53
C LYS A 604 13.05 -23.54 -6.82
N ILE A 605 13.75 -24.56 -7.33
CA ILE A 605 13.45 -25.19 -8.65
C ILE A 605 13.04 -26.67 -8.55
N PHE A 606 12.81 -27.19 -7.34
CA PHE A 606 12.58 -28.61 -7.06
C PHE A 606 11.10 -28.98 -6.98
N ASN A 607 10.27 -28.27 -7.74
CA ASN A 607 8.83 -28.47 -7.79
C ASN A 607 8.32 -28.20 -9.22
N TRP A 608 7.03 -28.42 -9.46
CA TRP A 608 6.38 -28.29 -10.77
C TRP A 608 5.27 -27.23 -10.77
N SER A 609 5.32 -26.28 -9.83
CA SER A 609 4.35 -25.19 -9.75
C SER A 609 4.50 -24.22 -10.91
N THR A 610 3.40 -23.51 -11.23
CA THR A 610 3.40 -22.41 -12.20
C THR A 610 4.39 -21.31 -11.81
N GLU A 611 4.36 -20.88 -10.54
CA GLU A 611 5.20 -19.79 -10.05
C GLU A 611 6.69 -20.12 -10.17
N THR A 612 7.10 -21.31 -9.71
CA THR A 612 8.48 -21.78 -9.83
C THR A 612 8.94 -21.86 -11.27
N TRP A 613 8.15 -22.49 -12.15
CA TRP A 613 8.59 -22.66 -13.54
C TRP A 613 8.62 -21.35 -14.30
N LYS A 614 7.67 -20.46 -14.07
CA LYS A 614 7.68 -19.12 -14.68
C LYS A 614 8.87 -18.32 -14.15
N GLU A 615 8.88 -18.02 -12.85
CA GLU A 615 9.74 -16.97 -12.26
C GLU A 615 11.15 -17.46 -11.89
N ASN A 616 11.31 -18.75 -11.54
CA ASN A 616 12.60 -19.30 -11.08
C ASN A 616 13.34 -20.12 -12.13
N ILE A 617 12.70 -20.51 -13.24
CA ILE A 617 13.32 -21.34 -14.29
C ILE A 617 13.28 -20.62 -15.65
N LEU A 618 12.09 -20.43 -16.22
CA LEU A 618 11.92 -19.99 -17.61
C LEU A 618 12.31 -18.52 -17.82
N THR A 619 12.04 -17.64 -16.86
CA THR A 619 12.30 -16.20 -16.98
C THR A 619 13.45 -15.71 -16.09
N LYS A 620 14.09 -16.62 -15.34
CA LYS A 620 15.08 -16.24 -14.34
C LYS A 620 16.35 -15.69 -14.99
N VAL A 621 16.71 -14.46 -14.64
CA VAL A 621 17.93 -13.79 -15.08
C VAL A 621 18.86 -13.44 -13.91
N ASN A 622 20.15 -13.29 -14.20
CA ASN A 622 21.14 -12.76 -13.27
C ASN A 622 21.13 -11.21 -13.26
N ALA A 623 22.05 -10.59 -12.50
CA ALA A 623 22.16 -9.13 -12.40
C ALA A 623 22.52 -8.45 -13.74
N SER A 624 23.15 -9.17 -14.67
CA SER A 624 23.45 -8.69 -16.03
C SER A 624 22.27 -8.86 -17.00
N ASN A 625 21.14 -9.40 -16.52
CA ASN A 625 19.96 -9.77 -17.31
C ASN A 625 20.20 -10.93 -18.29
N GLU A 626 21.12 -11.84 -17.96
CA GLU A 626 21.36 -13.08 -18.70
C GLU A 626 20.55 -14.21 -18.08
N TYR A 627 19.92 -15.05 -18.91
CA TYR A 627 19.09 -16.16 -18.45
C TYR A 627 19.93 -17.26 -17.78
N ILE A 628 19.67 -17.52 -16.49
CA ILE A 628 20.44 -18.48 -15.67
C ILE A 628 20.27 -19.92 -16.19
N TYR A 629 19.10 -20.24 -16.73
CA TYR A 629 18.74 -21.58 -17.20
C TYR A 629 18.61 -21.66 -18.73
N ALA A 630 19.23 -20.75 -19.50
CA ALA A 630 19.12 -20.74 -20.96
C ALA A 630 19.41 -22.11 -21.60
N LYS A 631 20.59 -22.67 -21.29
CA LYS A 631 21.06 -23.97 -21.78
C LYS A 631 20.13 -25.13 -21.39
N PRO A 632 19.81 -25.38 -20.10
CA PRO A 632 18.94 -26.49 -19.74
C PRO A 632 17.51 -26.32 -20.26
N VAL A 633 16.96 -25.10 -20.31
CA VAL A 633 15.64 -24.84 -20.90
C VAL A 633 15.66 -25.05 -22.42
N HIS A 634 16.73 -24.65 -23.11
CA HIS A 634 16.87 -24.89 -24.54
C HIS A 634 16.80 -26.39 -24.86
N HIS A 635 17.64 -27.21 -24.24
CA HIS A 635 17.64 -28.66 -24.46
C HIS A 635 16.30 -29.32 -24.10
N LEU A 636 15.70 -28.92 -22.97
CA LEU A 636 14.38 -29.39 -22.57
C LEU A 636 13.32 -29.12 -23.66
N LEU A 637 13.30 -27.92 -24.23
CA LEU A 637 12.31 -27.52 -25.23
C LEU A 637 12.63 -28.00 -26.64
N MET A 638 13.89 -28.32 -26.95
CA MET A 638 14.24 -29.06 -28.16
C MET A 638 13.76 -30.51 -28.11
N GLY A 639 13.41 -31.00 -26.92
CA GLY A 639 12.91 -32.36 -26.70
C GLY A 639 14.02 -33.37 -26.53
N ASP A 640 15.22 -32.92 -26.17
CA ASP A 640 16.38 -33.78 -25.93
C ASP A 640 16.13 -34.70 -24.73
N ALA A 641 16.83 -35.84 -24.72
CA ALA A 641 16.87 -36.72 -23.56
C ALA A 641 17.77 -36.11 -22.47
N PRO A 642 17.65 -36.53 -21.19
CA PRO A 642 18.62 -36.16 -20.17
C PRO A 642 20.06 -36.45 -20.62
N SER A 643 20.96 -35.52 -20.35
CA SER A 643 22.37 -35.65 -20.73
C SER A 643 23.03 -36.83 -20.02
N GLU A 644 23.79 -37.61 -20.79
CA GLU A 644 24.66 -38.69 -20.28
C GLU A 644 26.08 -38.20 -19.96
N GLU A 645 26.36 -36.91 -20.17
CA GLU A 645 27.66 -36.31 -19.90
C GLU A 645 28.01 -36.40 -18.41
N LYS A 646 29.18 -36.97 -18.10
CA LYS A 646 29.69 -37.03 -16.74
C LYS A 646 30.15 -35.63 -16.28
N LYS A 647 29.44 -35.05 -15.31
CA LYS A 647 29.81 -33.78 -14.68
C LYS A 647 30.99 -33.97 -13.72
N GLN A 648 31.85 -32.96 -13.62
CA GLN A 648 32.96 -32.94 -12.65
C GLN A 648 32.44 -32.79 -11.20
N ASP A 649 31.38 -32.00 -11.02
CA ASP A 649 30.69 -31.87 -9.74
C ASP A 649 29.72 -33.03 -9.55
N GLU A 650 30.03 -33.91 -8.59
CA GLU A 650 29.20 -35.07 -8.28
C GLU A 650 27.78 -34.70 -7.83
N ARG A 651 27.58 -33.51 -7.24
CA ARG A 651 26.26 -33.05 -6.79
C ARG A 651 25.33 -32.84 -7.98
N LEU A 652 25.83 -32.28 -9.08
CA LEU A 652 25.06 -32.15 -10.33
C LEU A 652 24.65 -33.52 -10.88
N GLN A 653 25.56 -34.49 -10.80
CA GLN A 653 25.29 -35.85 -11.25
C GLN A 653 24.23 -36.56 -10.38
N LEU A 654 24.27 -36.36 -9.06
CA LEU A 654 23.26 -36.87 -8.13
C LEU A 654 21.89 -36.23 -8.36
N LEU A 655 21.83 -34.90 -8.56
CA LEU A 655 20.58 -34.18 -8.80
C LEU A 655 19.90 -34.60 -10.11
N ALA A 656 20.67 -35.01 -11.12
CA ALA A 656 20.15 -35.53 -12.39
C ALA A 656 19.89 -37.05 -12.39
N ASN A 657 20.14 -37.74 -11.27
CA ASN A 657 19.94 -39.19 -11.17
C ASN A 657 18.45 -39.55 -11.28
N GLU A 658 18.13 -40.60 -12.05
CA GLU A 658 16.75 -41.00 -12.32
C GLU A 658 16.01 -41.47 -11.07
N SER A 659 16.63 -42.33 -10.27
CA SER A 659 16.06 -42.83 -9.01
C SER A 659 15.84 -41.68 -8.03
N PHE A 660 16.78 -40.72 -7.97
CA PHE A 660 16.65 -39.52 -7.14
C PHE A 660 15.46 -38.64 -7.54
N VAL A 661 15.37 -38.23 -8.82
CA VAL A 661 14.29 -37.34 -9.29
C VAL A 661 12.93 -38.04 -9.18
N THR A 662 12.87 -39.34 -9.49
CA THR A 662 11.64 -40.13 -9.34
C THR A 662 11.17 -40.17 -7.89
N PHE A 663 12.11 -40.40 -6.97
CA PHE A 663 11.83 -40.36 -5.53
C PHE A 663 11.36 -38.96 -5.10
N LEU A 664 12.05 -37.89 -5.52
CA LEU A 664 11.70 -36.51 -5.19
C LEU A 664 10.28 -36.15 -5.64
N VAL A 665 9.90 -36.50 -6.87
CA VAL A 665 8.55 -36.26 -7.40
C VAL A 665 7.49 -37.05 -6.64
N LYS A 666 7.81 -38.28 -6.22
CA LYS A 666 6.92 -39.13 -5.43
C LYS A 666 6.72 -38.60 -4.01
N GLU A 667 7.78 -38.10 -3.37
CA GLU A 667 7.73 -37.62 -1.98
C GLU A 667 7.14 -36.21 -1.86
N ASN A 668 7.46 -35.29 -2.79
CA ASN A 668 6.94 -33.92 -2.78
C ASN A 668 5.50 -33.84 -3.35
N LYS A 669 4.57 -34.65 -2.84
CA LYS A 669 3.19 -34.77 -3.38
C LYS A 669 2.42 -33.46 -3.34
N ASN A 670 2.71 -32.63 -2.34
CA ASN A 670 2.08 -31.32 -2.12
C ASN A 670 2.68 -30.21 -2.99
N ASN A 671 3.73 -30.51 -3.77
CA ASN A 671 4.42 -29.55 -4.62
C ASN A 671 4.97 -28.34 -3.83
N GLU A 672 5.50 -28.63 -2.63
CA GLU A 672 6.05 -27.64 -1.71
C GLU A 672 7.38 -27.10 -2.23
N ASP A 673 7.70 -25.85 -1.86
CA ASP A 673 8.98 -25.25 -2.14
C ASP A 673 10.11 -25.97 -1.40
N MET A 674 11.21 -26.19 -2.11
CA MET A 674 12.45 -26.73 -1.55
C MET A 674 13.64 -25.92 -2.03
N TYR A 675 14.73 -25.94 -1.26
CA TYR A 675 16.00 -25.32 -1.63
C TYR A 675 17.17 -26.17 -1.14
N ILE A 676 18.37 -25.87 -1.62
CA ILE A 676 19.61 -26.45 -1.09
C ILE A 676 20.32 -25.45 -0.17
N ARG A 677 20.58 -25.85 1.08
CA ARG A 677 21.27 -25.05 2.11
C ARG A 677 22.21 -25.92 2.94
N ASP A 678 22.95 -25.26 3.83
CA ASP A 678 23.63 -25.93 4.92
C ASP A 678 22.64 -26.68 5.84
N PRO A 679 23.10 -27.79 6.45
CA PRO A 679 24.46 -28.35 6.36
C PRO A 679 24.66 -29.26 5.13
N HIS A 680 25.90 -29.50 4.72
CA HIS A 680 26.26 -30.53 3.74
C HIS A 680 25.52 -30.47 2.40
N ASN A 681 25.31 -29.25 1.90
CA ASN A 681 24.54 -29.01 0.68
C ASN A 681 23.20 -29.77 0.65
N ALA A 682 22.43 -29.70 1.73
CA ALA A 682 21.20 -30.45 1.86
C ALA A 682 20.03 -29.83 1.09
N LEU A 683 19.32 -30.65 0.33
CA LEU A 683 18.03 -30.33 -0.29
C LEU A 683 16.91 -30.62 0.70
N TYR A 684 16.09 -29.63 1.04
CA TYR A 684 14.96 -29.82 1.95
C TYR A 684 13.82 -28.81 1.75
N TYR A 685 12.67 -29.13 2.33
CA TYR A 685 11.49 -28.26 2.31
C TYR A 685 11.76 -26.90 2.96
N CYS A 686 11.28 -25.84 2.34
CA CYS A 686 11.40 -24.49 2.88
C CYS A 686 10.76 -24.42 4.28
N GLY A 687 11.54 -23.96 5.27
CA GLY A 687 11.07 -23.83 6.67
C GLY A 687 11.12 -25.12 7.50
N ARG A 688 11.42 -26.29 6.90
CA ARG A 688 11.51 -27.57 7.63
C ARG A 688 12.76 -28.36 7.21
N LYS A 689 13.68 -28.62 8.15
CA LYS A 689 14.90 -29.43 7.94
C LYS A 689 14.59 -30.93 7.79
N TYR A 690 13.85 -31.27 6.74
CA TYR A 690 13.44 -32.61 6.37
C TYR A 690 13.65 -32.78 4.86
N GLY A 691 14.54 -33.69 4.47
CA GLY A 691 15.01 -33.83 3.10
C GLY A 691 16.24 -34.71 3.01
N VAL A 692 17.22 -34.34 2.20
CA VAL A 692 18.42 -35.15 1.90
C VAL A 692 19.69 -34.31 1.92
N MET A 693 20.76 -34.83 2.49
CA MET A 693 22.09 -34.22 2.41
C MET A 693 22.81 -34.70 1.17
N LEU A 694 23.22 -33.79 0.28
CA LEU A 694 23.88 -34.18 -0.97
C LEU A 694 25.38 -34.42 -0.79
N GLU A 695 25.99 -33.89 0.28
CA GLU A 695 27.43 -33.92 0.49
C GLU A 695 27.81 -34.36 1.91
N HIS A 696 27.36 -35.56 2.29
CA HIS A 696 27.76 -36.23 3.54
C HIS A 696 28.28 -37.66 3.33
N LYS A 697 29.15 -37.83 2.32
CA LYS A 697 29.66 -39.13 1.84
C LYS A 697 30.13 -40.10 2.92
N MET A 698 30.83 -39.61 3.96
CA MET A 698 31.34 -40.48 5.04
C MET A 698 30.20 -41.17 5.79
N ARG A 699 29.25 -40.38 6.33
CA ARG A 699 28.06 -40.90 7.01
C ARG A 699 27.31 -41.88 6.12
N ASP A 700 27.04 -41.45 4.89
CA ASP A 700 26.24 -42.26 3.97
C ASP A 700 26.97 -43.58 3.67
N SER A 701 28.30 -43.58 3.52
CA SER A 701 29.09 -44.80 3.32
C SER A 701 29.00 -45.77 4.51
N TYR A 702 29.04 -45.27 5.75
CA TYR A 702 28.86 -46.10 6.95
C TYR A 702 27.44 -46.67 7.02
N LEU A 703 26.43 -45.81 6.93
CA LEU A 703 25.03 -46.23 7.06
C LEU A 703 24.63 -47.26 5.98
N ASN A 704 25.03 -47.04 4.72
CA ASN A 704 24.76 -47.99 3.65
C ASN A 704 25.38 -49.37 3.94
N GLN A 705 26.68 -49.42 4.30
CA GLN A 705 27.37 -50.68 4.56
C GLN A 705 26.84 -51.40 5.81
N LEU A 706 26.49 -50.65 6.87
CA LEU A 706 25.90 -51.22 8.08
C LEU A 706 24.50 -51.79 7.83
N LEU A 707 23.69 -51.12 7.00
CA LEU A 707 22.38 -51.62 6.57
C LEU A 707 22.51 -52.88 5.72
N ASP A 708 23.40 -52.85 4.72
CA ASP A 708 23.63 -53.99 3.83
C ASP A 708 24.16 -55.22 4.60
N ALA A 709 24.86 -55.01 5.72
CA ALA A 709 25.33 -56.04 6.63
C ALA A 709 24.32 -56.45 7.73
N ASN A 710 23.11 -55.87 7.75
CA ASN A 710 22.10 -56.04 8.80
C ASN A 710 22.64 -55.78 10.22
N LYS A 711 23.55 -54.81 10.35
CA LYS A 711 24.09 -54.36 11.64
C LYS A 711 23.26 -53.25 12.26
N ILE A 712 22.50 -52.54 11.44
CA ILE A 712 21.58 -51.51 11.88
C ILE A 712 20.20 -51.66 11.22
N GLU A 713 19.19 -51.12 11.88
CA GLU A 713 17.84 -50.91 11.36
C GLU A 713 17.51 -49.42 11.41
N LEU A 714 16.99 -48.86 10.31
CA LEU A 714 16.52 -47.47 10.30
C LEU A 714 15.14 -47.37 10.95
N THR A 715 14.89 -46.25 11.62
CA THR A 715 13.54 -45.90 12.07
C THR A 715 12.69 -45.33 10.93
N ASP A 716 11.37 -45.30 11.12
CA ASP A 716 10.39 -44.76 10.14
C ASP A 716 10.63 -43.29 9.74
N SER A 717 11.49 -42.55 10.47
CA SER A 717 11.77 -41.14 10.17
C SER A 717 12.67 -40.94 8.95
N ASN A 718 13.35 -41.99 8.48
CA ASN A 718 14.35 -41.91 7.42
C ASN A 718 14.28 -43.10 6.47
N ASN A 719 14.45 -42.82 5.17
CA ASN A 719 14.42 -43.84 4.12
C ASN A 719 15.65 -43.74 3.23
N ARG A 720 16.27 -44.89 2.93
CA ARG A 720 17.34 -44.97 1.92
C ARG A 720 16.72 -44.76 0.54
N ILE A 721 17.27 -43.83 -0.25
CA ILE A 721 16.89 -43.62 -1.64
C ILE A 721 17.64 -44.65 -2.49
N ALA A 722 16.90 -45.58 -3.09
CA ALA A 722 17.46 -46.66 -3.91
C ALA A 722 18.41 -46.13 -5.00
N ASP A 723 19.49 -46.87 -5.26
CA ASP A 723 20.50 -46.60 -6.30
C ASP A 723 21.25 -45.25 -6.21
N THR A 724 21.10 -44.52 -5.11
CA THR A 724 21.82 -43.25 -4.88
C THR A 724 22.76 -43.32 -3.66
N GLY A 725 22.48 -44.22 -2.72
CA GLY A 725 23.17 -44.27 -1.42
C GLY A 725 22.80 -43.12 -0.47
N LEU A 726 21.84 -42.26 -0.83
CA LEU A 726 21.41 -41.14 0.00
C LEU A 726 20.27 -41.53 0.95
N PHE A 727 20.08 -40.73 2.00
CA PHE A 727 19.01 -40.91 2.99
C PHE A 727 18.10 -39.69 3.00
N TRP A 728 16.80 -39.93 2.80
CA TRP A 728 15.76 -38.93 2.92
C TRP A 728 15.15 -38.95 4.33
N GLY A 729 14.86 -37.78 4.89
CA GLY A 729 14.10 -37.63 6.12
C GLY A 729 14.68 -36.57 7.06
N ASN A 730 14.67 -36.86 8.36
CA ASN A 730 15.36 -36.01 9.33
C ASN A 730 16.88 -36.05 9.06
N PHE A 731 17.53 -34.90 9.18
CA PHE A 731 18.97 -34.76 8.99
C PHE A 731 19.80 -35.47 10.06
N SER A 732 19.29 -35.57 11.28
CA SER A 732 19.82 -36.50 12.27
C SER A 732 19.10 -37.83 12.11
N ILE A 733 19.86 -38.90 11.86
CA ILE A 733 19.31 -40.22 11.52
C ILE A 733 19.29 -41.08 12.77
N ASN A 734 18.10 -41.46 13.21
CA ASN A 734 17.90 -42.43 14.28
C ASN A 734 17.91 -43.85 13.72
N PHE A 735 18.73 -44.72 14.32
CA PHE A 735 18.84 -46.11 13.92
C PHE A 735 19.12 -47.01 15.13
N ILE A 736 18.69 -48.26 15.04
CA ILE A 736 18.95 -49.30 16.04
C ILE A 736 20.20 -50.03 15.60
N TYR A 737 21.17 -50.24 16.50
CA TYR A 737 22.37 -51.03 16.26
C TYR A 737 22.31 -52.34 17.03
N HIS A 738 22.56 -53.45 16.33
CA HIS A 738 22.48 -54.80 16.89
C HIS A 738 23.87 -55.27 17.39
N ALA A 739 24.06 -55.25 18.71
CA ALA A 739 25.30 -55.60 19.40
C ALA A 739 25.14 -56.93 20.16
N ASN A 740 25.56 -58.06 19.55
CA ASN A 740 25.70 -59.38 20.17
C ASN A 740 24.60 -59.75 21.21
N GLY A 741 23.32 -59.62 20.81
CA GLY A 741 22.16 -59.98 21.64
C GLY A 741 21.46 -58.81 22.33
N LYS A 742 21.90 -57.56 22.10
CA LYS A 742 21.23 -56.34 22.55
C LYS A 742 21.12 -55.31 21.45
N ASP A 743 20.08 -54.48 21.55
CA ASP A 743 19.82 -53.37 20.65
C ASP A 743 20.17 -52.06 21.33
N LEU A 744 20.96 -51.23 20.66
CA LEU A 744 21.28 -49.87 21.09
C LEU A 744 20.56 -48.87 20.19
N HIS A 745 19.89 -47.89 20.79
CA HIS A 745 19.28 -46.78 20.05
C HIS A 745 20.34 -45.70 19.83
N LEU A 746 20.73 -45.47 18.58
CA LEU A 746 21.78 -44.52 18.21
C LEU A 746 21.23 -43.43 17.29
N GLN A 747 21.76 -42.22 17.41
CA GLN A 747 21.52 -41.14 16.47
C GLN A 747 22.82 -40.72 15.81
N TRP A 748 22.85 -40.70 14.48
CA TRP A 748 23.86 -39.96 13.73
C TRP A 748 23.42 -38.51 13.63
N TYR A 749 24.15 -37.61 14.29
CA TYR A 749 23.82 -36.19 14.31
C TYR A 749 24.13 -35.53 12.97
N ARG A 750 23.28 -34.57 12.58
CA ARG A 750 23.31 -33.91 11.26
C ARG A 750 24.65 -33.27 10.86
N GLN A 751 25.44 -32.77 11.81
CA GLN A 751 26.71 -32.09 11.55
C GLN A 751 27.48 -31.88 12.85
N ARG A 752 28.69 -32.44 12.97
CA ARG A 752 29.56 -32.21 14.13
C ARG A 752 30.10 -30.78 14.19
N ASN A 753 30.38 -30.31 15.41
CA ASN A 753 31.14 -29.07 15.66
C ASN A 753 31.92 -29.16 16.98
N ASN A 754 32.39 -28.03 17.52
CA ASN A 754 33.18 -28.01 18.76
C ASN A 754 32.39 -28.46 20.01
N ARG A 755 31.07 -28.54 19.94
CA ARG A 755 30.20 -29.02 21.01
C ARG A 755 29.53 -30.34 20.65
N GLU A 756 29.10 -30.48 19.41
CA GLU A 756 28.26 -31.58 18.95
C GLU A 756 29.08 -32.66 18.23
N TYR A 757 28.75 -33.93 18.44
CA TYR A 757 29.50 -35.10 17.97
C TYR A 757 28.77 -35.85 16.83
N ASP A 758 29.41 -36.83 16.19
CA ASP A 758 28.79 -37.59 15.10
C ASP A 758 27.74 -38.60 15.58
N ILE A 759 28.04 -39.40 16.60
CA ILE A 759 27.15 -40.45 17.13
C ILE A 759 26.76 -40.16 18.57
N TYR A 760 25.48 -40.28 18.87
CA TYR A 760 24.93 -40.21 20.22
C TYR A 760 24.20 -41.52 20.57
N LEU A 761 24.38 -41.97 21.81
CA LEU A 761 23.52 -42.97 22.41
C LEU A 761 22.22 -42.32 22.86
N MET A 762 21.11 -42.96 22.53
CA MET A 762 19.75 -42.51 22.80
C MET A 762 19.05 -43.47 23.74
N THR A 763 18.03 -42.99 24.45
CA THR A 763 17.08 -43.82 25.18
C THR A 763 16.11 -44.48 24.20
N GLU A 764 15.31 -45.46 24.65
CA GLU A 764 14.22 -46.06 23.86
C GLU A 764 13.22 -45.00 23.34
N ASP A 765 12.96 -43.96 24.14
CA ASP A 765 12.13 -42.80 23.77
C ASP A 765 12.84 -41.75 22.88
N TRP A 766 14.02 -42.07 22.33
CA TRP A 766 14.82 -41.17 21.47
C TRP A 766 15.25 -39.84 22.10
N ASN A 767 15.50 -39.83 23.42
CA ASN A 767 16.17 -38.73 24.10
C ASN A 767 17.67 -39.00 24.22
N TYR A 768 18.49 -37.95 24.28
CA TYR A 768 19.94 -38.11 24.48
C TYR A 768 20.24 -38.79 25.82
N MET A 769 21.01 -39.88 25.78
CA MET A 769 21.40 -40.62 26.98
C MET A 769 22.40 -39.78 27.79
N ARG A 770 21.99 -39.36 29.00
CA ARG A 770 22.81 -38.56 29.91
C ARG A 770 23.70 -39.43 30.78
N ARG A 771 24.91 -38.93 31.05
CA ARG A 771 25.81 -39.50 32.04
C ARG A 771 25.30 -39.21 33.44
N THR A 772 25.46 -40.18 34.35
CA THR A 772 25.15 -39.99 35.78
C THR A 772 26.15 -39.06 36.46
N THR A 773 27.41 -39.06 35.99
CA THR A 773 28.48 -38.18 36.45
C THR A 773 29.10 -37.44 35.25
N LYS A 774 29.25 -36.12 35.39
CA LYS A 774 29.83 -35.27 34.36
C LYS A 774 31.33 -35.57 34.16
N LEU A 775 31.77 -35.70 32.91
CA LEU A 775 33.20 -35.84 32.58
C LEU A 775 33.85 -34.46 32.45
N GLU A 776 34.36 -33.91 33.56
CA GLU A 776 34.90 -32.54 33.59
C GLU A 776 36.10 -32.30 32.66
N ASN A 777 36.84 -33.35 32.31
CA ASN A 777 38.01 -33.28 31.44
C ASN A 777 37.68 -33.36 29.93
N GLU A 778 36.43 -33.68 29.58
CA GLU A 778 35.97 -33.78 28.19
C GLU A 778 35.46 -32.43 27.68
N GLN A 779 35.19 -32.33 26.37
CA GLN A 779 34.68 -31.09 25.74
C GLN A 779 33.29 -31.28 25.13
N GLY A 780 32.52 -30.20 25.09
CA GLY A 780 31.20 -30.20 24.45
C GLY A 780 30.22 -31.16 25.11
N ASP A 781 29.35 -31.75 24.28
CA ASP A 781 28.29 -32.65 24.74
C ASP A 781 28.83 -33.92 25.39
N ARG A 782 30.06 -34.34 25.09
CA ARG A 782 30.67 -35.54 25.68
C ARG A 782 30.85 -35.45 27.20
N GLN A 783 30.84 -34.24 27.76
CA GLN A 783 30.84 -34.05 29.22
C GLN A 783 29.56 -34.61 29.86
N ASP A 784 28.42 -34.41 29.22
CA ASP A 784 27.09 -34.64 29.80
C ASP A 784 26.35 -35.83 29.14
N PHE A 785 26.76 -36.24 27.93
CA PHE A 785 26.12 -37.27 27.12
C PHE A 785 27.10 -38.35 26.65
N TYR A 786 26.55 -39.50 26.29
CA TYR A 786 27.29 -40.60 25.65
C TYR A 786 27.34 -40.37 24.14
N CYS A 787 28.48 -39.88 23.66
CA CYS A 787 28.68 -39.58 22.24
C CYS A 787 30.16 -39.65 21.83
N PHE A 788 30.41 -39.86 20.54
CA PHE A 788 31.75 -39.92 19.96
C PHE A 788 31.76 -39.48 18.49
N ASN A 789 32.94 -39.13 17.97
CA ASN A 789 33.15 -38.77 16.56
C ASN A 789 33.63 -39.98 15.77
N ILE A 790 33.25 -40.02 14.50
CA ILE A 790 33.67 -41.06 13.57
C ILE A 790 34.63 -40.43 12.55
N GLU A 791 35.72 -41.14 12.27
CA GLU A 791 36.65 -40.79 11.21
C GLU A 791 36.62 -41.81 10.08
N LYS A 792 37.30 -41.51 8.98
CA LYS A 792 37.51 -42.49 7.91
C LYS A 792 38.40 -43.63 8.45
N PRO A 793 38.08 -44.92 8.18
CA PRO A 793 38.89 -46.03 8.69
C PRO A 793 40.28 -46.03 8.05
N ALA A 794 41.26 -46.54 8.77
CA ALA A 794 42.61 -46.75 8.25
C ALA A 794 42.64 -47.81 7.13
N ASP A 795 43.64 -47.73 6.25
CA ASP A 795 43.79 -48.68 5.14
C ASP A 795 43.83 -50.13 5.65
N GLY A 796 42.92 -50.96 5.13
CA GLY A 796 42.79 -52.38 5.49
C GLY A 796 41.70 -52.69 6.53
N ILE A 797 41.12 -51.69 7.20
CA ILE A 797 39.97 -51.88 8.11
C ILE A 797 38.68 -51.50 7.37
N SER A 798 37.67 -52.38 7.42
CA SER A 798 36.37 -52.06 6.80
C SER A 798 35.59 -51.01 7.61
N TYR A 799 34.71 -50.25 6.96
CA TYR A 799 33.82 -49.31 7.65
C TYR A 799 32.99 -50.00 8.74
N ILE A 800 32.51 -51.21 8.46
CA ILE A 800 31.70 -51.99 9.42
C ILE A 800 32.54 -52.34 10.64
N GLU A 801 33.73 -52.92 10.44
CA GLU A 801 34.62 -53.34 11.53
C GLU A 801 35.01 -52.16 12.42
N TYR A 802 35.40 -51.03 11.81
CA TYR A 802 35.77 -49.83 12.54
C TYR A 802 34.60 -49.25 13.35
N PHE A 803 33.40 -49.19 12.76
CA PHE A 803 32.21 -48.72 13.48
C PHE A 803 31.87 -49.62 14.67
N CYS A 804 31.89 -50.95 14.48
CA CYS A 804 31.63 -51.91 15.55
C CYS A 804 32.65 -51.75 16.70
N GLN A 805 33.95 -51.64 16.39
CA GLN A 805 35.00 -51.44 17.40
C GLN A 805 34.80 -50.16 18.22
N LEU A 806 34.42 -49.05 17.56
CA LEU A 806 34.15 -47.80 18.26
C LEU A 806 32.93 -47.91 19.17
N VAL A 807 31.81 -48.45 18.69
CA VAL A 807 30.60 -48.63 19.51
C VAL A 807 30.85 -49.57 20.68
N GLU A 808 31.55 -50.69 20.46
CA GLU A 808 31.92 -51.65 21.51
C GLU A 808 32.86 -51.05 22.56
N THR A 809 33.71 -50.10 22.16
CA THR A 809 34.62 -49.40 23.09
C THR A 809 33.91 -48.30 23.85
N GLU A 810 33.19 -47.42 23.15
CA GLU A 810 32.57 -46.22 23.72
C GLU A 810 31.32 -46.54 24.54
N PHE A 811 30.56 -47.58 24.15
CA PHE A 811 29.31 -47.98 24.81
C PHE A 811 29.41 -49.37 25.46
N LYS A 812 30.63 -49.80 25.80
CA LYS A 812 30.93 -51.10 26.42
C LYS A 812 30.00 -51.44 27.59
N GLU A 813 29.74 -50.46 28.47
CA GLU A 813 28.91 -50.65 29.67
C GLU A 813 27.43 -50.95 29.35
N PHE A 814 26.92 -50.57 28.17
CA PHE A 814 25.56 -50.85 27.76
C PHE A 814 25.44 -52.22 27.08
N ILE A 815 26.51 -52.66 26.43
CA ILE A 815 26.59 -53.94 25.74
C ILE A 815 26.81 -55.08 26.75
N GLU A 816 27.80 -54.95 27.64
CA GLU A 816 28.22 -56.05 28.55
C GLU A 816 27.36 -56.22 29.81
N ASN A 817 26.60 -55.21 30.25
CA ASN A 817 25.84 -55.31 31.51
C ASN A 817 24.56 -56.15 31.38
N ASN A 818 24.58 -57.39 31.86
CA ASN A 818 23.43 -58.31 31.91
C ASN A 818 22.33 -57.96 32.94
N ASN A 819 22.32 -56.78 33.56
CA ASN A 819 21.32 -56.41 34.58
C ASN A 819 21.00 -54.90 34.54
N ILE A 820 19.76 -54.57 34.19
CA ILE A 820 18.98 -53.53 34.87
C ILE A 820 17.77 -54.23 35.48
#